data_AF-Q9NL50-F1
#
_entry.id   AF-Q9NL50-F1
#
_cell.length_a   1.000
_cell.length_b   1.000
_cell.length_c   1.000
_cell.angle_alpha   90.00
_cell.angle_beta   90.00
_cell.angle_gamma   90.00
#
_symmetry.space_group_name_H-M   'P 1'
#
loop_
_entity.id
_entity.type
_entity.pdbx_description
1 polymer ?
#
loop_
_entity_poly.entity_id
_entity_poly.type
_entity_poly.pdbx_seq_one_letter_code
_entity_poly.pdbx_strand_id
1 'polypeptide(L)'
;MKNLLLIICLISVLNIAGVMTCTERKSTTKYRVSLVTMRKYPDSGADCSSFECHNPLVLRPIRETYTDVEEVCCEGYKNHSTTGECVPSCVDCKHGKCIRPNVCLCLHGYQNFKNKSICEPLCLNTCVNGKCSAPEVCTCNEGYAFVNGSRTVCQATCKDVDCTNGHCDEKNKCTCNFGYVLDDSLKRCVPFCEEACENGLCSKPNECTCNPGYALRLGSINVCDPICSTCSNGECTAPEVCECKPGYTNVGGLASENCVPVCKEKCVNAFCTAPDQCTCFPNHAYRNGSRIFCEPTCKNGCENGFCSEPGKCECHEGYEKTEPHLCSPICKEPCVNGYCAAPDTCKCNEGYTYADTKEKVCEPYCPKGCKNGNCTAPGVCTCNPGYQSLLFYHCIPICTKPCLQGTCTAPDTCRCFMGYKPNGKNPNQCDPVCNFDCGHGKCIAPGICSCDAGYEKKWLTGKCEPYCPQRCINSVCSAGGICRCYEGHRLREGSTNICDPVCLPNCINSNCVEPNTCECWDGYEDTKHSNLCVARCRPTCENGKCVAPNKCQCNEGYKVTNSSMPHNCQALCKETCINAECRKPNTCECLDGYRFLANSTVECEPVCEQSCEHGRCVAPNLCSCDTGFISRINRDSGLTECVGYCNEWNCRNGTCATSTLCQCSDGWVYDSQRGQCMPDDVAKERIYKSGVPVSRWTIAAVAIILFAVCVLALIMVFREIARRKINDKQQVRLIENPSFGVLMPNDMCCREDEAETDTTQELSS
;
A
#
# COMPACT_ATOMS: atom_id res chain seq x y z
N MET A 1 35.07 16.00 -17.54
CA MET A 1 33.99 15.06 -17.95
C MET A 1 32.90 14.89 -16.89
N LYS A 2 33.14 14.37 -15.67
CA LYS A 2 32.06 14.13 -14.67
C LYS A 2 31.07 15.30 -14.45
N ASN A 3 31.56 16.53 -14.28
CA ASN A 3 30.67 17.70 -14.08
C ASN A 3 29.81 18.04 -15.31
N LEU A 4 30.26 17.71 -16.53
CA LEU A 4 29.48 17.94 -17.75
C LEU A 4 28.29 16.96 -17.83
N LEU A 5 28.51 15.70 -17.45
CA LEU A 5 27.44 14.70 -17.32
C LEU A 5 26.42 15.10 -16.24
N LEU A 6 26.84 15.64 -15.09
CA LEU A 6 25.90 16.15 -14.07
C LEU A 6 25.03 17.29 -14.61
N ILE A 7 25.62 18.24 -15.35
CA ILE A 7 24.90 19.37 -15.94
C ILE A 7 23.92 18.88 -17.03
N ILE A 8 24.33 17.94 -17.89
CA ILE A 8 23.46 17.33 -18.89
C ILE A 8 22.30 16.57 -18.23
N CYS A 9 22.57 15.80 -17.15
CA CYS A 9 21.52 15.14 -16.38
C CYS A 9 20.55 16.15 -15.75
N LEU A 10 21.02 17.22 -15.13
CA LEU A 10 20.17 18.29 -14.59
C LEU A 10 19.30 18.94 -15.67
N ILE A 11 19.86 19.25 -16.83
CA ILE A 11 19.11 19.81 -17.97
C ILE A 11 18.06 18.81 -18.49
N SER A 12 18.38 17.51 -18.57
CA SER A 12 17.41 16.48 -18.96
C SER A 12 16.28 16.30 -17.94
N VAL A 13 16.57 16.40 -16.63
CA VAL A 13 15.55 16.31 -15.58
C VAL A 13 14.64 17.55 -15.55
N LEU A 14 15.17 18.77 -15.76
CA LEU A 14 14.33 19.96 -15.87
C LEU A 14 13.35 19.90 -17.05
N ASN A 15 13.68 19.21 -18.14
CA ASN A 15 12.79 19.05 -19.29
C ASN A 15 11.70 17.97 -19.10
N ILE A 16 11.76 17.15 -18.04
CA ILE A 16 10.74 16.14 -17.72
C ILE A 16 9.60 16.74 -16.87
N ALA A 17 9.77 17.96 -16.34
CA ALA A 17 8.73 18.73 -15.64
C ALA A 17 7.67 19.35 -16.58
N GLY A 18 7.38 18.71 -17.71
CA GLY A 18 6.28 19.08 -18.60
C GLY A 18 4.94 18.96 -17.88
N VAL A 19 4.08 19.97 -18.03
CA VAL A 19 2.70 19.89 -17.55
C VAL A 19 2.02 18.77 -18.35
N MET A 20 1.41 17.80 -17.67
CA MET A 20 0.55 16.80 -18.31
C MET A 20 -0.74 17.47 -18.80
N THR A 21 -0.64 18.12 -19.96
CA THR A 21 -1.78 18.58 -20.75
C THR A 21 -2.56 17.36 -21.23
N CYS A 22 -3.87 17.38 -21.00
CA CYS A 22 -4.75 16.28 -21.39
C CYS A 22 -5.70 16.78 -22.50
N THR A 23 -5.53 16.25 -23.70
CA THR A 23 -6.47 16.38 -24.82
C THR A 23 -7.15 15.04 -25.11
N GLU A 24 -8.47 15.10 -25.31
CA GLU A 24 -9.31 13.97 -25.70
C GLU A 24 -9.65 14.10 -27.19
N ARG A 25 -9.57 13.00 -27.93
CA ARG A 25 -9.85 12.93 -29.37
C ARG A 25 -11.28 12.47 -29.62
N LYS A 26 -12.16 13.39 -30.05
CA LYS A 26 -13.57 13.07 -30.33
C LYS A 26 -13.81 12.89 -31.83
N SER A 27 -14.32 11.71 -32.19
CA SER A 27 -14.67 11.35 -33.55
C SER A 27 -15.96 12.04 -33.98
N THR A 28 -15.87 12.95 -34.94
CA THR A 28 -17.00 13.60 -35.60
C THR A 28 -17.28 12.92 -36.95
N THR A 29 -18.54 12.59 -37.22
CA THR A 29 -18.92 11.95 -38.49
C THR A 29 -19.06 12.99 -39.59
N LYS A 30 -18.19 12.92 -40.60
CA LYS A 30 -18.24 13.74 -41.81
C LYS A 30 -18.71 12.93 -43.01
N TYR A 31 -19.21 13.62 -44.03
CA TYR A 31 -19.81 13.03 -45.22
C TYR A 31 -19.01 13.43 -46.46
N ARG A 32 -18.52 12.45 -47.21
CA ARG A 32 -17.97 12.59 -48.56
C ARG A 32 -19.09 12.31 -49.57
N VAL A 33 -19.03 12.96 -50.73
CA VAL A 33 -19.92 12.67 -51.86
C VAL A 33 -19.08 12.26 -53.07
N SER A 34 -19.32 11.05 -53.55
CA SER A 34 -18.68 10.46 -54.75
C SER A 34 -19.70 10.33 -55.87
N LEU A 35 -19.26 10.37 -57.13
CA LEU A 35 -20.16 10.40 -58.29
C LEU A 35 -19.99 9.15 -59.17
N VAL A 36 -21.11 8.52 -59.57
CA VAL A 36 -21.11 7.32 -60.43
C VAL A 36 -21.88 7.58 -61.72
N THR A 37 -21.31 7.18 -62.86
CA THR A 37 -21.86 7.36 -64.22
C THR A 37 -22.92 6.33 -64.58
N MET A 38 -24.11 6.80 -65.00
CA MET A 38 -25.18 5.99 -65.58
C MET A 38 -25.55 6.51 -66.98
N ARG A 39 -25.92 5.63 -67.91
CA ARG A 39 -26.47 6.02 -69.22
C ARG A 39 -27.99 6.20 -69.07
N LYS A 40 -28.54 7.35 -69.44
CA LYS A 40 -30.00 7.55 -69.55
C LYS A 40 -30.42 7.29 -71.00
N TYR A 41 -31.43 6.43 -71.23
CA TYR A 41 -32.07 6.32 -72.53
C TYR A 41 -32.93 7.58 -72.81
N PRO A 42 -32.74 8.28 -73.94
CA PRO A 42 -33.58 9.42 -74.32
C PRO A 42 -34.79 8.99 -75.15
N ASP A 43 -35.88 9.74 -75.05
CA ASP A 43 -37.02 9.64 -75.97
C ASP A 43 -36.57 10.13 -77.36
N SER A 44 -36.50 9.23 -78.35
CA SER A 44 -35.96 9.57 -79.68
C SER A 44 -36.99 10.28 -80.56
N GLY A 45 -37.26 11.55 -80.26
CA GLY A 45 -38.15 12.44 -80.99
C GLY A 45 -37.45 13.44 -81.93
N ALA A 46 -36.25 13.13 -82.42
CA ALA A 46 -35.49 13.97 -83.34
C ALA A 46 -34.70 13.11 -84.34
N ASP A 47 -34.69 13.52 -85.61
CA ASP A 47 -33.90 12.89 -86.68
C ASP A 47 -32.49 13.51 -86.71
N CYS A 48 -31.47 12.71 -86.38
CA CYS A 48 -30.09 13.16 -86.20
C CYS A 48 -29.16 12.64 -87.31
N SER A 49 -29.22 13.28 -88.47
CA SER A 49 -28.40 12.98 -89.64
C SER A 49 -27.09 13.80 -89.71
N SER A 50 -26.36 13.92 -88.59
CA SER A 50 -24.99 14.47 -88.58
C SER A 50 -24.11 13.89 -87.45
N PHE A 51 -22.80 14.09 -87.57
CA PHE A 51 -21.77 13.24 -86.93
C PHE A 51 -21.37 13.69 -85.50
N GLU A 52 -22.33 13.96 -84.61
CA GLU A 52 -22.03 14.15 -83.17
C GLU A 52 -23.27 13.88 -82.29
N CYS A 53 -23.26 12.78 -81.53
CA CYS A 53 -24.36 12.37 -80.64
C CYS A 53 -23.84 11.90 -79.27
N HIS A 54 -23.38 12.85 -78.45
CA HIS A 54 -22.99 12.58 -77.07
C HIS A 54 -24.20 12.48 -76.13
N ASN A 55 -24.73 11.27 -75.92
CA ASN A 55 -25.65 10.99 -74.81
C ASN A 55 -24.93 11.29 -73.47
N PRO A 56 -25.43 12.24 -72.64
CA PRO A 56 -24.74 12.62 -71.42
C PRO A 56 -24.84 11.52 -70.36
N LEU A 57 -23.69 11.12 -69.81
CA LEU A 57 -23.62 10.25 -68.64
C LEU A 57 -24.11 11.03 -67.41
N VAL A 58 -25.16 10.52 -66.76
CA VAL A 58 -25.72 11.13 -65.55
C VAL A 58 -24.91 10.67 -64.35
N LEU A 59 -24.36 11.64 -63.61
CA LEU A 59 -23.58 11.41 -62.40
C LEU A 59 -24.48 11.38 -61.16
N ARG A 60 -24.68 10.20 -60.55
CA ARG A 60 -25.44 10.08 -59.29
C ARG A 60 -24.52 10.28 -58.08
N PRO A 61 -24.86 11.17 -57.13
CA PRO A 61 -24.13 11.30 -55.87
C PRO A 61 -24.43 10.15 -54.91
N ILE A 62 -23.38 9.44 -54.50
CA ILE A 62 -23.37 8.49 -53.39
C ILE A 62 -22.71 9.18 -52.18
N ARG A 63 -23.30 9.04 -50.99
CA ARG A 63 -22.70 9.53 -49.74
C ARG A 63 -21.89 8.44 -49.06
N GLU A 64 -20.64 8.75 -48.76
CA GLU A 64 -19.72 7.89 -48.00
C GLU A 64 -19.41 8.59 -46.66
N THR A 65 -19.70 7.93 -45.53
CA THR A 65 -19.38 8.46 -44.20
C THR A 65 -17.94 8.16 -43.82
N TYR A 66 -17.22 9.15 -43.27
CA TYR A 66 -15.91 8.96 -42.65
C TYR A 66 -15.82 9.73 -41.32
N THR A 67 -15.00 9.23 -40.40
CA THR A 67 -14.77 9.87 -39.11
C THR A 67 -13.56 10.79 -39.17
N ASP A 68 -13.73 12.03 -38.72
CA ASP A 68 -12.65 13.00 -38.51
C ASP A 68 -12.51 13.29 -37.01
N VAL A 69 -11.36 13.79 -36.56
CA VAL A 69 -11.00 13.81 -35.13
C VAL A 69 -10.64 15.21 -34.65
N GLU A 70 -11.40 15.72 -33.69
CA GLU A 70 -11.16 17.01 -33.03
C GLU A 70 -10.54 16.78 -31.64
N GLU A 71 -9.53 17.57 -31.28
CA GLU A 71 -8.88 17.53 -29.96
C GLU A 71 -9.45 18.60 -29.03
N VAL A 72 -9.99 18.17 -27.88
CA VAL A 72 -10.58 19.04 -26.85
C VAL A 72 -9.93 18.79 -25.50
N CYS A 73 -9.91 19.77 -24.59
CA CYS A 73 -9.37 19.53 -23.24
C CYS A 73 -10.18 18.47 -22.48
N CYS A 74 -9.50 17.57 -21.79
CA CYS A 74 -10.12 16.57 -20.92
C CYS A 74 -10.93 17.21 -19.77
N GLU A 75 -11.90 16.48 -19.23
CA GLU A 75 -12.70 16.95 -18.10
C GLU A 75 -11.83 17.35 -16.88
N GLY A 76 -12.17 18.48 -16.26
CA GLY A 76 -11.40 19.08 -15.17
C GLY A 76 -10.18 19.91 -15.60
N TYR A 77 -9.80 19.90 -16.88
CA TYR A 77 -8.83 20.84 -17.46
C TYR A 77 -9.54 22.02 -18.13
N LYS A 78 -8.89 23.18 -18.16
CA LYS A 78 -9.38 24.40 -18.84
C LYS A 78 -8.33 24.92 -19.81
N ASN A 79 -8.78 25.47 -20.94
CA ASN A 79 -7.89 26.09 -21.92
C ASN A 79 -7.30 27.39 -21.33
N HIS A 80 -5.98 27.53 -21.36
CA HIS A 80 -5.27 28.71 -20.89
C HIS A 80 -5.27 29.81 -21.95
N SER A 81 -5.97 30.91 -21.67
CA SER A 81 -6.40 31.93 -22.65
C SER A 81 -5.30 32.72 -23.37
N THR A 82 -4.02 32.51 -23.05
CA THR A 82 -2.88 33.11 -23.75
C THR A 82 -1.93 32.10 -24.42
N THR A 83 -2.03 30.79 -24.11
CA THR A 83 -1.16 29.75 -24.69
C THR A 83 -1.91 28.64 -25.43
N GLY A 84 -3.23 28.53 -25.27
CA GLY A 84 -4.05 27.48 -25.89
C GLY A 84 -3.97 26.12 -25.18
N GLU A 85 -3.14 26.00 -24.15
CA GLU A 85 -2.83 24.74 -23.47
C GLU A 85 -3.92 24.35 -22.45
N CYS A 86 -4.21 23.05 -22.35
CA CYS A 86 -5.14 22.51 -21.36
C CYS A 86 -4.47 22.41 -19.99
N VAL A 87 -4.73 23.36 -19.08
CA VAL A 87 -4.18 23.39 -17.71
C VAL A 87 -5.18 22.86 -16.68
N PRO A 88 -4.75 22.15 -15.61
CA PRO A 88 -5.66 21.56 -14.63
C PRO A 88 -6.40 22.62 -13.81
N SER A 89 -7.67 22.35 -13.45
CA SER A 89 -8.47 23.21 -12.58
C SER A 89 -8.50 22.71 -11.14
N CYS A 90 -8.38 23.62 -10.17
CA CYS A 90 -8.46 23.35 -8.74
C CYS A 90 -9.37 24.40 -8.07
N VAL A 91 -10.05 24.03 -6.97
CA VAL A 91 -11.05 24.87 -6.31
C VAL A 91 -10.43 26.04 -5.53
N ASP A 92 -9.52 25.79 -4.57
CA ASP A 92 -8.88 26.87 -3.79
C ASP A 92 -7.43 26.53 -3.37
N CYS A 93 -6.53 26.63 -4.34
CA CYS A 93 -5.12 26.22 -4.24
C CYS A 93 -4.16 27.41 -3.96
N LYS A 94 -4.50 28.26 -2.97
CA LYS A 94 -3.77 29.52 -2.69
C LYS A 94 -2.30 29.37 -2.28
N HIS A 95 -1.96 28.30 -1.53
CA HIS A 95 -0.60 28.05 -1.02
C HIS A 95 0.05 26.84 -1.71
N GLY A 96 -0.14 26.71 -3.02
CA GLY A 96 0.38 25.60 -3.81
C GLY A 96 0.25 25.81 -5.32
N LYS A 97 0.57 24.76 -6.10
CA LYS A 97 0.43 24.71 -7.56
C LYS A 97 -0.53 23.60 -7.94
N CYS A 98 -1.58 23.89 -8.72
CA CYS A 98 -2.46 22.86 -9.26
C CYS A 98 -1.68 22.00 -10.28
N ILE A 99 -1.60 20.68 -10.04
CA ILE A 99 -0.81 19.74 -10.88
C ILE A 99 -1.67 18.74 -11.66
N ARG A 100 -2.90 18.50 -11.21
CA ARG A 100 -3.93 17.64 -11.82
C ARG A 100 -5.30 18.14 -11.34
N PRO A 101 -6.42 17.90 -12.03
CA PRO A 101 -7.71 18.42 -11.57
C PRO A 101 -8.02 18.05 -10.12
N ASN A 102 -8.38 19.05 -9.31
CA ASN A 102 -8.59 18.98 -7.87
C ASN A 102 -7.41 18.43 -7.03
N VAL A 103 -6.17 18.51 -7.55
CA VAL A 103 -4.93 18.16 -6.83
C VAL A 103 -3.96 19.34 -6.82
N CYS A 104 -3.83 19.97 -5.65
CA CYS A 104 -2.90 21.05 -5.35
C CYS A 104 -1.61 20.48 -4.73
N LEU A 105 -0.45 20.79 -5.30
CA LEU A 105 0.86 20.53 -4.71
C LEU A 105 1.22 21.70 -3.79
N CYS A 106 1.20 21.48 -2.47
CA CYS A 106 1.41 22.53 -1.49
C CYS A 106 2.86 23.01 -1.42
N LEU A 107 3.03 24.27 -1.00
CA LEU A 107 4.35 24.85 -0.67
C LEU A 107 4.89 24.26 0.64
N HIS A 108 6.20 24.39 0.87
CA HIS A 108 6.87 23.88 2.07
C HIS A 108 6.21 24.40 3.36
N GLY A 109 5.88 23.49 4.28
CA GLY A 109 5.12 23.81 5.50
C GLY A 109 3.59 23.74 5.36
N TYR A 110 3.05 23.37 4.19
CA TYR A 110 1.62 23.17 3.96
C TYR A 110 1.31 21.78 3.41
N GLN A 111 0.09 21.28 3.64
CA GLN A 111 -0.36 19.92 3.31
C GLN A 111 -1.85 19.87 2.95
N ASN A 112 -2.27 18.82 2.25
CA ASN A 112 -3.63 18.68 1.68
C ASN A 112 -4.35 17.39 2.10
N PHE A 113 -4.01 16.81 3.27
CA PHE A 113 -4.52 15.49 3.69
C PHE A 113 -6.05 15.37 3.71
N LYS A 114 -6.78 16.37 4.22
CA LYS A 114 -8.25 16.33 4.30
C LYS A 114 -8.94 16.59 2.95
N ASN A 115 -8.38 17.47 2.14
CA ASN A 115 -8.91 17.83 0.82
C ASN A 115 -7.75 18.13 -0.13
N LYS A 116 -7.55 17.27 -1.13
CA LYS A 116 -6.43 17.32 -2.08
C LYS A 116 -6.36 18.62 -2.89
N SER A 117 -7.44 19.41 -2.93
CA SER A 117 -7.52 20.70 -3.63
C SER A 117 -7.15 21.93 -2.79
N ILE A 118 -6.97 21.80 -1.47
CA ILE A 118 -6.74 22.89 -0.51
C ILE A 118 -5.47 22.60 0.31
N CYS A 119 -4.67 23.63 0.59
CA CYS A 119 -3.45 23.52 1.40
C CYS A 119 -3.63 24.15 2.79
N GLU A 120 -3.75 23.31 3.82
CA GLU A 120 -3.74 23.67 5.25
C GLU A 120 -2.29 23.76 5.75
N PRO A 121 -1.95 24.62 6.75
CA PRO A 121 -0.61 24.64 7.33
C PRO A 121 -0.32 23.36 8.13
N LEU A 122 0.94 22.91 8.08
CA LEU A 122 1.47 21.82 8.89
C LEU A 122 2.19 22.39 10.12
N CYS A 123 1.87 21.83 11.29
CA CYS A 123 2.65 21.96 12.50
C CYS A 123 3.16 20.54 12.85
N LEU A 124 4.47 20.35 12.96
CA LEU A 124 5.13 19.05 13.25
C LEU A 124 4.64 18.43 14.56
N ASN A 125 4.30 19.29 15.54
CA ASN A 125 3.65 18.92 16.78
C ASN A 125 2.18 19.35 16.74
N THR A 126 1.27 18.47 17.18
CA THR A 126 -0.16 18.76 17.22
C THR A 126 -0.50 19.87 18.22
N CYS A 127 -1.25 20.88 17.78
CA CYS A 127 -1.75 21.96 18.65
C CYS A 127 -2.85 21.43 19.58
N VAL A 128 -2.52 21.10 20.84
CA VAL A 128 -3.49 20.64 21.84
C VAL A 128 -4.32 21.82 22.32
N ASN A 129 -5.64 21.73 22.16
CA ASN A 129 -6.62 22.80 22.42
C ASN A 129 -6.35 24.12 21.66
N GLY A 130 -5.80 24.01 20.46
CA GLY A 130 -5.55 25.13 19.55
C GLY A 130 -5.57 24.71 18.09
N LYS A 131 -5.31 25.67 17.19
CA LYS A 131 -5.27 25.47 15.73
C LYS A 131 -3.94 25.96 15.14
N CYS A 132 -3.41 25.20 14.19
CA CYS A 132 -2.24 25.61 13.39
C CYS A 132 -2.68 26.74 12.45
N SER A 133 -2.15 27.95 12.62
CA SER A 133 -2.54 29.16 11.87
C SER A 133 -1.54 29.54 10.77
N ALA A 134 -0.29 29.12 10.93
CA ALA A 134 0.78 29.15 9.94
C ALA A 134 1.72 27.96 10.20
N PRO A 135 2.66 27.62 9.29
CA PRO A 135 3.56 26.49 9.49
C PRO A 135 4.36 26.63 10.80
N GLU A 136 4.35 25.59 11.63
CA GLU A 136 4.90 25.59 13.01
C GLU A 136 4.37 26.66 13.97
N VAL A 137 3.19 27.26 13.69
CA VAL A 137 2.55 28.28 14.56
C VAL A 137 1.16 27.82 14.99
N CYS A 138 1.04 27.41 16.25
CA CYS A 138 -0.25 27.20 16.91
C CYS A 138 -0.84 28.52 17.44
N THR A 139 -2.16 28.61 17.47
CA THR A 139 -2.93 29.61 18.22
C THR A 139 -3.96 28.90 19.11
N CYS A 140 -4.04 29.26 20.38
CA CYS A 140 -5.00 28.65 21.31
C CYS A 140 -6.45 28.98 20.95
N ASN A 141 -7.36 28.10 21.34
CA ASN A 141 -8.80 28.36 21.27
C ASN A 141 -9.23 29.38 22.34
N GLU A 142 -10.40 29.99 22.17
CA GLU A 142 -10.91 30.99 23.10
C GLU A 142 -11.13 30.39 24.51
N GLY A 143 -10.67 31.08 25.55
CA GLY A 143 -10.65 30.57 26.94
C GLY A 143 -9.39 29.78 27.34
N TYR A 144 -8.50 29.50 26.38
CA TYR A 144 -7.27 28.74 26.62
C TYR A 144 -6.00 29.59 26.44
N ALA A 145 -4.97 29.31 27.23
CA ALA A 145 -3.66 29.97 27.15
C ALA A 145 -2.49 28.96 27.09
N PHE A 146 -1.34 29.40 26.58
CA PHE A 146 -0.10 28.61 26.62
C PHE A 146 0.49 28.57 28.04
N VAL A 147 0.85 27.37 28.52
CA VAL A 147 1.38 27.14 29.86
C VAL A 147 2.86 26.73 29.80
N ASN A 148 3.65 27.11 30.81
CA ASN A 148 5.08 26.75 30.98
C ASN A 148 5.97 27.02 29.75
N GLY A 149 5.67 28.07 28.98
CA GLY A 149 6.42 28.44 27.77
C GLY A 149 6.20 27.51 26.57
N SER A 150 5.26 26.56 26.65
CA SER A 150 4.86 25.72 25.52
C SER A 150 4.34 26.57 24.35
N ARG A 151 4.60 26.13 23.12
CA ARG A 151 4.09 26.74 21.88
C ARG A 151 3.03 25.89 21.19
N THR A 152 2.66 24.76 21.78
CA THR A 152 1.82 23.72 21.16
C THR A 152 0.71 23.19 22.08
N VAL A 153 0.78 23.46 23.37
CA VAL A 153 -0.20 22.99 24.37
C VAL A 153 -0.89 24.16 25.03
N CYS A 154 -2.22 24.22 24.87
CA CYS A 154 -3.08 25.24 25.46
C CYS A 154 -3.95 24.61 26.57
N GLN A 155 -4.11 25.31 27.69
CA GLN A 155 -4.91 24.87 28.85
C GLN A 155 -5.95 25.92 29.22
N ALA A 156 -7.10 25.50 29.75
CA ALA A 156 -8.18 26.40 30.18
C ALA A 156 -7.74 27.26 31.37
N THR A 157 -8.15 28.54 31.37
CA THR A 157 -7.74 29.51 32.39
C THR A 157 -8.96 30.12 33.08
N CYS A 158 -9.06 29.96 34.41
CA CYS A 158 -10.09 30.58 35.23
C CYS A 158 -9.91 32.10 35.27
N LYS A 159 -11.02 32.85 35.26
CA LYS A 159 -11.01 34.33 35.30
C LYS A 159 -11.38 34.90 36.67
N ASP A 160 -12.14 34.17 37.48
CA ASP A 160 -12.78 34.69 38.70
C ASP A 160 -12.29 34.03 40.02
N VAL A 161 -11.30 33.14 39.92
CA VAL A 161 -10.75 32.32 41.02
C VAL A 161 -9.24 32.14 40.82
N ASP A 162 -8.43 32.36 41.87
CA ASP A 162 -6.99 32.11 41.86
C ASP A 162 -6.72 30.60 42.02
N CYS A 163 -6.62 29.93 40.88
CA CYS A 163 -6.44 28.48 40.78
C CYS A 163 -4.96 28.05 40.76
N THR A 164 -4.03 28.85 41.31
CA THR A 164 -2.58 28.58 41.23
C THR A 164 -2.16 27.21 41.81
N ASN A 165 -2.85 26.72 42.84
CA ASN A 165 -2.68 25.37 43.40
C ASN A 165 -3.81 24.41 43.00
N GLY A 166 -4.31 24.49 41.76
CA GLY A 166 -5.38 23.63 41.26
C GLY A 166 -5.42 23.50 39.73
N HIS A 167 -6.49 22.87 39.24
CA HIS A 167 -6.81 22.75 37.82
C HIS A 167 -8.18 23.42 37.54
N CYS A 168 -8.23 24.28 36.52
CA CYS A 168 -9.46 24.95 36.09
C CYS A 168 -10.14 24.16 34.96
N ASP A 169 -11.47 23.98 35.04
CA ASP A 169 -12.26 23.39 33.96
C ASP A 169 -12.85 24.43 32.98
N GLU A 170 -13.45 23.95 31.89
CA GLU A 170 -14.11 24.78 30.87
C GLU A 170 -15.30 25.60 31.39
N LYS A 171 -15.75 25.35 32.63
CA LYS A 171 -16.86 26.01 33.30
C LYS A 171 -16.39 27.00 34.37
N ASN A 172 -15.10 27.39 34.33
CA ASN A 172 -14.49 28.36 35.25
C ASN A 172 -14.48 27.86 36.72
N LYS A 173 -14.56 26.54 36.94
CA LYS A 173 -14.48 25.92 38.26
C LYS A 173 -13.04 25.46 38.53
N CYS A 174 -12.46 25.96 39.62
CA CYS A 174 -11.19 25.46 40.13
C CYS A 174 -11.39 24.17 40.94
N THR A 175 -10.59 23.15 40.67
CA THR A 175 -10.46 21.93 41.48
C THR A 175 -9.05 21.91 42.05
N CYS A 176 -8.91 21.99 43.37
CA CYS A 176 -7.60 22.09 44.02
C CYS A 176 -6.78 20.81 43.90
N ASN A 177 -5.46 20.96 43.88
CA ASN A 177 -4.52 19.84 43.85
C ASN A 177 -4.54 19.07 45.18
N PHE A 178 -4.06 17.82 45.17
CA PHE A 178 -4.02 16.97 46.37
C PHE A 178 -3.29 17.68 47.52
N GLY A 179 -3.92 17.69 48.71
CA GLY A 179 -3.44 18.42 49.89
C GLY A 179 -3.86 19.90 49.95
N TYR A 180 -4.60 20.42 48.97
CA TYR A 180 -5.15 21.77 48.99
C TYR A 180 -6.68 21.75 48.95
N VAL A 181 -7.32 22.69 49.64
CA VAL A 181 -8.78 22.88 49.68
C VAL A 181 -9.14 24.28 49.15
N LEU A 182 -10.31 24.42 48.52
CA LEU A 182 -10.78 25.72 48.06
C LEU A 182 -11.31 26.53 49.25
N ASP A 183 -10.70 27.67 49.53
CA ASP A 183 -11.24 28.66 50.45
C ASP A 183 -12.18 29.58 49.67
N ASP A 184 -13.49 29.45 49.88
CA ASP A 184 -14.52 30.25 49.22
C ASP A 184 -14.47 31.75 49.62
N SER A 185 -13.88 32.08 50.77
CA SER A 185 -13.72 33.46 51.26
C SER A 185 -12.52 34.15 50.59
N LEU A 186 -11.43 33.40 50.37
CA LEU A 186 -10.21 33.89 49.71
C LEU A 186 -10.18 33.60 48.19
N LYS A 187 -11.17 32.87 47.66
CA LYS A 187 -11.28 32.42 46.26
C LYS A 187 -10.00 31.78 45.71
N ARG A 188 -9.35 30.93 46.49
CA ARG A 188 -8.10 30.25 46.11
C ARG A 188 -7.91 28.92 46.83
N CYS A 189 -7.04 28.08 46.27
CA CYS A 189 -6.64 26.82 46.89
C CYS A 189 -5.59 27.06 48.00
N VAL A 190 -6.00 26.85 49.26
CA VAL A 190 -5.16 26.95 50.47
C VAL A 190 -4.69 25.56 50.93
N PRO A 191 -3.51 25.43 51.59
CA PRO A 191 -3.04 24.14 52.06
C PRO A 191 -3.97 23.57 53.14
N PHE A 192 -4.21 22.27 53.08
CA PHE A 192 -4.95 21.51 54.09
C PHE A 192 -3.97 20.74 54.98
N CYS A 193 -4.13 20.88 56.29
CA CYS A 193 -3.50 20.02 57.28
C CYS A 193 -4.60 19.16 57.91
N GLU A 194 -4.45 17.84 57.82
CA GLU A 194 -5.45 16.84 58.26
C GLU A 194 -5.66 16.87 59.77
N GLU A 195 -4.57 17.03 60.53
CA GLU A 195 -4.58 17.41 61.93
C GLU A 195 -4.23 18.90 62.05
N ALA A 196 -4.89 19.61 62.98
CA ALA A 196 -4.68 21.04 63.17
C ALA A 196 -3.30 21.35 63.78
N CYS A 197 -2.69 22.46 63.36
CA CYS A 197 -1.40 22.92 63.87
C CYS A 197 -1.53 23.53 65.28
N GLU A 198 -1.24 22.77 66.33
CA GLU A 198 -1.16 23.28 67.70
C GLU A 198 0.05 24.21 67.86
N ASN A 199 -0.19 25.45 68.29
CA ASN A 199 0.81 26.52 68.38
C ASN A 199 1.58 26.82 67.07
N GLY A 200 0.93 26.65 65.91
CA GLY A 200 1.50 26.97 64.60
C GLY A 200 0.46 27.26 63.52
N LEU A 201 0.92 27.40 62.26
CA LEU A 201 0.12 27.66 61.07
C LEU A 201 0.44 26.66 59.95
N CYS A 202 -0.58 26.13 59.28
CA CYS A 202 -0.42 25.26 58.11
C CYS A 202 0.12 26.07 56.93
N SER A 203 1.38 25.82 56.51
CA SER A 203 2.05 26.60 55.45
C SER A 203 2.19 25.84 54.13
N LYS A 204 2.24 24.50 54.19
CA LYS A 204 2.03 23.58 53.05
C LYS A 204 1.15 22.40 53.51
N PRO A 205 0.67 21.52 52.61
CA PRO A 205 -0.18 20.40 53.00
C PRO A 205 0.50 19.49 54.02
N ASN A 206 -0.17 19.24 55.14
CA ASN A 206 0.38 18.53 56.32
C ASN A 206 1.76 19.05 56.80
N GLU A 207 2.07 20.34 56.57
CA GLU A 207 3.31 21.00 57.03
C GLU A 207 3.00 22.25 57.88
N CYS A 208 3.15 22.11 59.20
CA CYS A 208 2.94 23.19 60.15
C CYS A 208 4.22 23.99 60.41
N THR A 209 4.10 25.32 60.46
CA THR A 209 5.16 26.25 60.86
C THR A 209 4.82 26.84 62.23
N CYS A 210 5.69 26.63 63.21
CA CYS A 210 5.43 26.98 64.61
C CYS A 210 5.47 28.50 64.88
N ASN A 211 4.73 28.92 65.91
CA ASN A 211 4.74 30.28 66.42
C ASN A 211 6.08 30.61 67.13
N PRO A 212 6.49 31.89 67.20
CA PRO A 212 7.71 32.29 67.88
C PRO A 212 7.77 31.81 69.34
N GLY A 213 8.90 31.22 69.75
CA GLY A 213 9.08 30.59 71.06
C GLY A 213 8.70 29.11 71.14
N TYR A 214 8.19 28.53 70.04
CA TYR A 214 7.85 27.11 69.93
C TYR A 214 8.61 26.44 68.79
N ALA A 215 8.88 25.14 68.91
CA ALA A 215 9.54 24.32 67.91
C ALA A 215 8.73 23.05 67.61
N LEU A 216 8.82 22.52 66.39
CA LEU A 216 8.07 21.33 66.00
C LEU A 216 8.57 20.12 66.80
N ARG A 217 7.65 19.44 67.48
CA ARG A 217 7.94 18.30 68.36
C ARG A 217 8.54 17.14 67.57
N LEU A 218 9.65 16.58 68.05
CA LEU A 218 10.35 15.45 67.42
C LEU A 218 9.41 14.24 67.29
N GLY A 219 8.97 13.95 66.07
CA GLY A 219 8.04 12.85 65.74
C GLY A 219 6.58 13.26 65.52
N SER A 220 6.23 14.54 65.70
CA SER A 220 4.90 15.08 65.37
C SER A 220 4.98 16.03 64.18
N ILE A 221 3.92 16.06 63.35
CA ILE A 221 3.85 16.94 62.17
C ILE A 221 3.05 18.24 62.43
N ASN A 222 2.27 18.27 63.51
CA ASN A 222 1.29 19.32 63.80
C ASN A 222 1.37 19.91 65.22
N VAL A 223 2.26 19.42 66.09
CA VAL A 223 2.39 19.88 67.48
C VAL A 223 3.70 20.65 67.66
N CYS A 224 3.59 21.90 68.12
CA CYS A 224 4.73 22.75 68.43
C CYS A 224 4.91 22.87 69.96
N ASP A 225 6.01 22.31 70.48
CA ASP A 225 6.39 22.34 71.90
C ASP A 225 7.12 23.66 72.26
N PRO A 226 7.00 24.17 73.50
CA PRO A 226 7.68 25.40 73.92
C PRO A 226 9.19 25.22 74.09
N ILE A 227 9.96 26.26 73.78
CA ILE A 227 11.43 26.27 73.90
C ILE A 227 11.85 26.81 75.29
N CYS A 228 12.75 26.10 75.97
CA CYS A 228 13.47 26.60 77.15
C CYS A 228 14.99 26.50 76.94
N SER A 229 15.75 27.47 77.44
CA SER A 229 17.20 27.52 77.36
C SER A 229 17.88 26.50 78.27
N THR A 230 17.37 26.28 79.49
CA THR A 230 17.85 25.24 80.42
C THR A 230 16.73 24.70 81.31
N CYS A 231 16.34 23.43 81.12
CA CYS A 231 15.32 22.74 81.93
C CYS A 231 15.71 21.27 82.20
N SER A 232 16.93 21.02 82.68
CA SER A 232 17.41 19.66 82.96
C SER A 232 16.63 19.04 84.13
N ASN A 233 16.09 17.83 83.91
CA ASN A 233 15.23 17.09 84.85
C ASN A 233 13.89 17.76 85.21
N GLY A 234 13.43 18.72 84.40
CA GLY A 234 12.09 19.31 84.51
C GLY A 234 11.19 18.99 83.32
N GLU A 235 10.14 19.80 83.17
CA GLU A 235 9.23 19.85 82.02
C GLU A 235 8.94 21.31 81.66
N CYS A 236 8.90 21.62 80.36
CA CYS A 236 8.64 22.98 79.86
C CYS A 236 7.15 23.18 79.62
N THR A 237 6.49 23.96 80.47
CA THR A 237 5.04 24.21 80.40
C THR A 237 4.69 25.47 79.60
N ALA A 238 5.66 26.37 79.44
CA ALA A 238 5.62 27.53 78.55
C ALA A 238 7.07 27.92 78.16
N PRO A 239 7.29 28.78 77.14
CA PRO A 239 8.64 29.19 76.77
C PRO A 239 9.41 29.80 77.94
N GLU A 240 10.62 29.30 78.20
CA GLU A 240 11.48 29.61 79.36
C GLU A 240 10.89 29.35 80.77
N VAL A 241 9.84 28.52 80.90
CA VAL A 241 9.24 28.13 82.19
C VAL A 241 9.43 26.63 82.44
N CYS A 242 10.16 26.28 83.50
CA CYS A 242 10.56 24.91 83.84
C CYS A 242 9.97 24.43 85.19
N GLU A 243 9.30 23.27 85.20
CA GLU A 243 8.78 22.63 86.41
C GLU A 243 9.54 21.33 86.73
N CYS A 244 10.13 21.21 87.92
CA CYS A 244 10.99 20.08 88.27
C CYS A 244 10.22 18.77 88.52
N LYS A 245 10.77 17.65 88.04
CA LYS A 245 10.18 16.32 88.25
C LYS A 245 10.41 15.82 89.69
N PRO A 246 9.51 14.97 90.24
CA PRO A 246 9.61 14.50 91.63
C PRO A 246 10.96 13.86 91.96
N GLY A 247 11.53 14.25 93.11
CA GLY A 247 12.87 13.83 93.54
C GLY A 247 14.01 14.77 93.11
N TYR A 248 13.72 15.77 92.26
CA TYR A 248 14.63 16.84 91.91
C TYR A 248 14.16 18.19 92.50
N THR A 249 15.06 19.16 92.65
CA THR A 249 14.76 20.51 93.16
C THR A 249 15.56 21.57 92.42
N ASN A 250 15.03 22.78 92.30
CA ASN A 250 15.78 23.95 91.81
C ASN A 250 16.88 24.34 92.81
N VAL A 251 18.04 24.73 92.28
CA VAL A 251 19.09 25.41 93.06
C VAL A 251 18.68 26.88 93.22
N GLY A 252 18.86 27.46 94.41
CA GLY A 252 18.59 28.88 94.67
C GLY A 252 17.11 29.33 94.68
N GLY A 253 16.19 28.52 94.14
CA GLY A 253 14.74 28.77 94.22
C GLY A 253 14.14 29.67 93.14
N LEU A 254 14.87 29.99 92.07
CA LEU A 254 14.32 30.62 90.88
C LEU A 254 13.82 29.55 89.89
N ALA A 255 12.73 29.83 89.17
CA ALA A 255 12.05 28.88 88.27
C ALA A 255 12.64 28.79 86.84
N SER A 256 13.91 29.17 86.67
CA SER A 256 14.60 29.25 85.37
C SER A 256 16.04 28.69 85.41
N GLU A 257 16.37 27.87 86.41
CA GLU A 257 17.65 27.15 86.49
C GLU A 257 17.42 25.61 86.55
N ASN A 258 18.49 24.83 86.45
CA ASN A 258 18.40 23.36 86.31
C ASN A 258 18.02 22.64 87.63
N CYS A 259 17.19 21.60 87.50
CA CYS A 259 16.76 20.77 88.63
C CYS A 259 17.83 19.71 89.00
N VAL A 260 18.27 19.70 90.26
CA VAL A 260 19.29 18.77 90.80
C VAL A 260 18.66 17.62 91.62
N PRO A 261 19.21 16.39 91.57
CA PRO A 261 18.64 15.21 92.22
C PRO A 261 18.89 15.15 93.73
N VAL A 262 17.99 14.48 94.46
CA VAL A 262 18.10 14.25 95.91
C VAL A 262 18.24 12.75 96.22
N CYS A 263 19.35 12.35 96.83
CA CYS A 263 19.55 11.00 97.41
C CYS A 263 19.28 11.01 98.91
N LYS A 264 18.48 10.05 99.42
CA LYS A 264 18.15 9.90 100.85
C LYS A 264 19.29 9.25 101.65
N GLU A 265 19.98 8.28 101.05
CA GLU A 265 21.16 7.63 101.64
C GLU A 265 22.47 8.15 101.05
N LYS A 266 23.57 7.97 101.78
CA LYS A 266 24.90 8.46 101.40
C LYS A 266 25.61 7.44 100.52
N CYS A 267 25.92 7.87 99.29
CA CYS A 267 26.76 7.15 98.34
C CYS A 267 28.14 6.78 98.92
N VAL A 268 28.59 5.53 98.75
CA VAL A 268 29.92 5.06 99.18
C VAL A 268 30.78 4.81 97.95
N ASN A 269 31.95 5.45 97.89
CA ASN A 269 32.84 5.49 96.71
C ASN A 269 32.11 5.92 95.42
N ALA A 270 31.14 6.83 95.54
CA ALA A 270 30.24 7.24 94.47
C ALA A 270 29.65 8.65 94.71
N PHE A 271 29.14 9.31 93.66
CA PHE A 271 28.42 10.60 93.70
C PHE A 271 26.93 10.42 93.38
N CYS A 272 26.02 11.21 93.97
CA CYS A 272 24.59 11.18 93.63
C CYS A 272 24.35 11.84 92.25
N THR A 273 23.69 11.15 91.32
CA THR A 273 23.42 11.66 89.95
C THR A 273 21.97 11.55 89.49
N ALA A 274 21.15 10.76 90.19
CA ALA A 274 19.70 10.74 90.06
C ALA A 274 19.09 10.41 91.44
N PRO A 275 17.78 10.63 91.68
CA PRO A 275 17.20 10.45 93.01
C PRO A 275 17.37 9.01 93.50
N ASP A 276 17.92 8.86 94.70
CA ASP A 276 18.34 7.58 95.30
C ASP A 276 19.27 6.71 94.41
N GLN A 277 20.07 7.33 93.53
CA GLN A 277 21.00 6.65 92.64
C GLN A 277 22.38 7.33 92.59
N CYS A 278 23.41 6.56 92.95
CA CYS A 278 24.80 6.97 92.97
C CYS A 278 25.58 6.41 91.76
N THR A 279 26.63 7.11 91.30
CA THR A 279 27.61 6.62 90.31
C THR A 279 29.01 6.49 90.89
N CYS A 280 29.63 5.32 90.72
CA CYS A 280 30.96 4.98 91.23
C CYS A 280 32.07 5.96 90.81
N PHE A 281 33.08 6.10 91.66
CA PHE A 281 34.35 6.76 91.34
C PHE A 281 35.12 6.01 90.23
N PRO A 282 36.07 6.66 89.52
CA PRO A 282 36.88 6.02 88.49
C PRO A 282 37.55 4.72 88.93
N ASN A 283 37.63 3.75 88.02
CA ASN A 283 38.15 2.39 88.27
C ASN A 283 37.41 1.60 89.38
N HIS A 284 36.13 1.94 89.64
CA HIS A 284 35.24 1.16 90.50
C HIS A 284 33.91 0.86 89.78
N ALA A 285 33.30 -0.27 90.08
CA ALA A 285 32.01 -0.72 89.53
C ALA A 285 31.09 -1.28 90.64
N TYR A 286 29.78 -1.30 90.40
CA TYR A 286 28.81 -1.72 91.41
C TYR A 286 28.93 -3.19 91.80
N ARG A 287 28.96 -3.47 93.10
CA ARG A 287 28.92 -4.85 93.61
C ARG A 287 27.53 -5.45 93.43
N ASN A 288 27.41 -6.53 92.65
CA ASN A 288 26.19 -7.34 92.49
C ASN A 288 24.88 -6.53 92.34
N GLY A 289 24.92 -5.43 91.59
CA GLY A 289 23.75 -4.58 91.33
C GLY A 289 23.38 -3.58 92.44
N SER A 290 24.18 -3.45 93.51
CA SER A 290 23.99 -2.39 94.52
C SER A 290 24.15 -1.00 93.91
N ARG A 291 23.17 -0.11 94.10
CA ARG A 291 23.21 1.27 93.58
C ARG A 291 23.95 2.27 94.48
N ILE A 292 24.54 1.78 95.57
CA ILE A 292 25.14 2.61 96.65
C ILE A 292 26.61 2.21 96.95
N PHE A 293 27.05 1.02 96.51
CA PHE A 293 28.34 0.42 96.89
C PHE A 293 29.15 -0.07 95.69
N CYS A 294 30.43 0.32 95.61
CA CYS A 294 31.32 0.08 94.48
C CYS A 294 32.65 -0.61 94.87
N GLU A 295 33.10 -1.55 94.04
CA GLU A 295 34.33 -2.38 94.18
C GLU A 295 35.33 -2.09 93.02
N PRO A 296 36.64 -2.31 93.22
CA PRO A 296 37.69 -1.96 92.25
C PRO A 296 37.69 -2.81 90.97
N THR A 297 38.11 -2.25 89.84
CA THR A 297 38.21 -2.95 88.54
C THR A 297 39.63 -2.94 87.94
N CYS A 298 40.00 -4.01 87.25
CA CYS A 298 41.20 -4.06 86.41
C CYS A 298 40.90 -3.47 85.03
N LYS A 299 41.67 -2.44 84.62
CA LYS A 299 41.45 -1.70 83.36
C LYS A 299 41.43 -2.57 82.09
N ASN A 300 42.16 -3.68 82.10
CA ASN A 300 42.31 -4.59 80.96
C ASN A 300 41.53 -5.91 81.16
N GLY A 301 40.66 -5.99 82.17
CA GLY A 301 39.96 -7.21 82.55
C GLY A 301 40.81 -8.23 83.31
N CYS A 302 40.22 -9.41 83.51
CA CYS A 302 40.79 -10.63 84.08
C CYS A 302 40.04 -11.83 83.49
N GLU A 303 40.35 -12.24 82.26
CA GLU A 303 39.66 -13.37 81.65
C GLU A 303 40.12 -14.68 82.32
N ASN A 304 39.15 -15.47 82.81
CA ASN A 304 39.36 -16.64 83.67
C ASN A 304 40.14 -16.35 84.97
N GLY A 305 39.91 -15.18 85.57
CA GLY A 305 40.48 -14.77 86.86
C GLY A 305 39.70 -13.67 87.57
N PHE A 306 40.24 -13.15 88.68
CA PHE A 306 39.64 -12.06 89.45
C PHE A 306 40.65 -10.95 89.79
N CYS A 307 40.13 -9.76 90.10
CA CYS A 307 40.90 -8.59 90.52
C CYS A 307 41.03 -8.54 92.04
N SER A 308 42.25 -8.63 92.58
CA SER A 308 42.48 -8.39 94.01
C SER A 308 42.54 -6.89 94.34
N GLU A 309 43.06 -6.09 93.40
CA GLU A 309 43.30 -4.65 93.49
C GLU A 309 43.18 -4.04 92.07
N PRO A 310 43.03 -2.71 91.91
CA PRO A 310 42.94 -2.07 90.59
C PRO A 310 44.14 -2.40 89.66
N GLY A 311 43.93 -3.36 88.76
CA GLY A 311 44.94 -3.82 87.78
C GLY A 311 45.73 -5.08 88.17
N LYS A 312 45.55 -5.64 89.37
CA LYS A 312 46.21 -6.88 89.81
C LYS A 312 45.30 -8.10 89.62
N CYS A 313 45.73 -9.03 88.78
CA CYS A 313 44.92 -10.14 88.27
C CYS A 313 45.43 -11.52 88.72
N GLU A 314 44.54 -12.37 89.24
CA GLU A 314 44.83 -13.73 89.74
C GLU A 314 43.90 -14.76 89.07
N CYS A 315 44.44 -15.88 88.60
CA CYS A 315 43.74 -16.85 87.74
C CYS A 315 42.91 -17.89 88.50
N HIS A 316 41.91 -18.47 87.82
CA HIS A 316 41.15 -19.62 88.31
C HIS A 316 41.87 -20.96 88.09
N GLU A 317 41.46 -21.99 88.83
CA GLU A 317 42.04 -23.35 88.75
C GLU A 317 41.89 -23.96 87.34
N GLY A 318 42.96 -24.59 86.84
CA GLY A 318 43.01 -25.14 85.48
C GLY A 318 43.47 -24.15 84.39
N TYR A 319 43.71 -22.88 84.75
CA TYR A 319 44.20 -21.84 83.85
C TYR A 319 45.56 -21.30 84.33
N GLU A 320 46.49 -21.06 83.41
CA GLU A 320 47.79 -20.45 83.71
C GLU A 320 47.90 -19.01 83.20
N LYS A 321 48.73 -18.21 83.87
CA LYS A 321 48.88 -16.79 83.57
C LYS A 321 49.84 -16.56 82.41
N THR A 322 49.30 -16.45 81.20
CA THR A 322 50.08 -16.22 79.97
C THR A 322 50.45 -14.75 79.77
N GLU A 323 49.60 -13.82 80.19
CA GLU A 323 49.87 -12.37 80.18
C GLU A 323 49.42 -11.71 81.50
N PRO A 324 49.78 -10.44 81.80
CA PRO A 324 49.39 -9.78 83.05
C PRO A 324 47.89 -9.77 83.38
N HIS A 325 47.02 -9.94 82.38
CA HIS A 325 45.55 -9.90 82.48
C HIS A 325 44.83 -11.11 81.84
N LEU A 326 45.57 -12.08 81.30
CA LEU A 326 45.03 -13.22 80.55
C LEU A 326 45.41 -14.54 81.23
N CYS A 327 44.41 -15.36 81.53
CA CYS A 327 44.57 -16.71 82.06
C CYS A 327 44.10 -17.72 80.99
N SER A 328 45.03 -18.50 80.45
CA SER A 328 44.79 -19.44 79.35
C SER A 328 44.58 -20.88 79.85
N PRO A 329 43.69 -21.68 79.23
CA PRO A 329 43.39 -23.03 79.68
C PRO A 329 44.53 -24.02 79.39
N ILE A 330 44.77 -24.95 80.32
CA ILE A 330 45.80 -25.98 80.19
C ILE A 330 45.20 -27.27 79.61
N CYS A 331 45.80 -27.78 78.53
CA CYS A 331 45.49 -29.11 77.97
C CYS A 331 46.68 -30.06 78.21
N LYS A 332 46.44 -31.24 78.83
CA LYS A 332 47.49 -32.24 79.14
C LYS A 332 48.12 -32.90 77.91
N GLU A 333 47.42 -32.89 76.78
CA GLU A 333 47.91 -33.34 75.47
C GLU A 333 47.68 -32.22 74.44
N PRO A 334 48.64 -31.97 73.53
CA PRO A 334 48.51 -30.91 72.53
C PRO A 334 47.47 -31.24 71.45
N CYS A 335 46.63 -30.27 71.11
CA CYS A 335 45.62 -30.37 70.06
C CYS A 335 46.29 -30.33 68.66
N VAL A 336 46.01 -31.32 67.80
CA VAL A 336 46.58 -31.36 66.44
C VAL A 336 45.64 -30.64 65.47
N ASN A 337 46.12 -29.58 64.81
CA ASN A 337 45.35 -28.65 63.96
C ASN A 337 44.17 -27.98 64.69
N GLY A 338 44.33 -27.75 66.00
CA GLY A 338 43.36 -27.07 66.86
C GLY A 338 44.04 -26.36 68.01
N TYR A 339 43.25 -25.77 68.91
CA TYR A 339 43.71 -25.05 70.09
C TYR A 339 42.96 -25.51 71.36
N CYS A 340 43.54 -25.27 72.53
CA CYS A 340 42.89 -25.54 73.82
C CYS A 340 41.84 -24.45 74.07
N ALA A 341 40.55 -24.82 74.13
CA ALA A 341 39.43 -23.88 74.28
C ALA A 341 38.90 -23.79 75.72
N ALA A 342 39.10 -24.86 76.49
CA ALA A 342 38.88 -24.94 77.95
C ALA A 342 39.85 -26.03 78.48
N PRO A 343 40.06 -26.18 79.80
CA PRO A 343 41.00 -27.17 80.32
C PRO A 343 40.73 -28.58 79.79
N ASP A 344 41.78 -29.26 79.33
CA ASP A 344 41.76 -30.53 78.58
C ASP A 344 40.84 -30.62 77.33
N THR A 345 40.25 -29.50 76.89
CA THR A 345 39.24 -29.44 75.83
C THR A 345 39.80 -28.78 74.57
N CYS A 346 40.03 -29.58 73.53
CA CYS A 346 40.44 -29.08 72.21
C CYS A 346 39.29 -28.47 71.41
N LYS A 347 39.62 -27.62 70.44
CA LYS A 347 38.73 -27.15 69.37
C LYS A 347 39.52 -26.99 68.07
N CYS A 348 38.95 -27.43 66.94
CA CYS A 348 39.61 -27.32 65.64
C CYS A 348 39.79 -25.88 65.15
N ASN A 349 40.86 -25.67 64.38
CA ASN A 349 41.11 -24.41 63.67
C ASN A 349 40.08 -24.20 62.53
N GLU A 350 39.91 -22.95 62.08
CA GLU A 350 38.97 -22.63 61.01
C GLU A 350 39.27 -23.42 59.73
N GLY A 351 38.24 -24.02 59.14
CA GLY A 351 38.37 -24.90 57.97
C GLY A 351 38.80 -26.34 58.29
N TYR A 352 39.01 -26.71 59.55
CA TYR A 352 39.27 -28.09 59.96
C TYR A 352 38.10 -28.67 60.77
N THR A 353 37.86 -29.97 60.62
CA THR A 353 36.86 -30.76 61.36
C THR A 353 37.55 -31.86 62.18
N TYR A 354 36.91 -32.37 63.23
CA TYR A 354 37.45 -33.55 63.93
C TYR A 354 37.53 -34.74 62.98
N ALA A 355 38.62 -35.49 63.04
CA ALA A 355 38.67 -36.81 62.41
C ALA A 355 37.77 -37.78 63.19
N ASP A 356 36.99 -38.61 62.48
CA ASP A 356 35.85 -39.43 62.95
C ASP A 356 36.04 -40.32 64.20
N THR A 357 37.25 -40.38 64.77
CA THR A 357 37.59 -41.22 65.94
C THR A 357 38.38 -40.50 67.04
N LYS A 358 38.74 -39.20 66.90
CA LYS A 358 39.64 -38.50 67.84
C LYS A 358 39.33 -37.00 68.00
N GLU A 359 38.71 -36.63 69.11
CA GLU A 359 38.39 -35.24 69.52
C GLU A 359 39.60 -34.32 69.75
N LYS A 360 40.84 -34.82 69.60
CA LYS A 360 42.09 -34.04 69.69
C LYS A 360 42.84 -33.90 68.36
N VAL A 361 42.30 -34.44 67.27
CA VAL A 361 42.92 -34.43 65.93
C VAL A 361 41.95 -33.87 64.91
N CYS A 362 42.34 -32.78 64.25
CA CYS A 362 41.53 -32.11 63.25
C CYS A 362 42.12 -32.26 61.85
N GLU A 363 41.27 -32.55 60.87
CA GLU A 363 41.60 -32.76 59.46
C GLU A 363 40.94 -31.70 58.55
N PRO A 364 41.53 -31.36 57.39
CA PRO A 364 41.06 -30.24 56.57
C PRO A 364 39.74 -30.56 55.87
N TYR A 365 38.79 -29.63 55.94
CA TYR A 365 37.48 -29.77 55.31
C TYR A 365 37.50 -29.34 53.84
N CYS A 366 37.10 -30.24 52.94
CA CYS A 366 36.94 -29.98 51.50
C CYS A 366 35.45 -30.15 51.10
N PRO A 367 34.63 -29.08 51.06
CA PRO A 367 33.14 -29.16 51.00
C PRO A 367 32.52 -29.78 49.74
N LYS A 368 33.32 -30.14 48.73
CA LYS A 368 32.86 -30.87 47.52
C LYS A 368 33.59 -32.21 47.30
N GLY A 369 34.49 -32.58 48.22
CA GLY A 369 35.45 -33.67 48.06
C GLY A 369 36.51 -33.42 46.98
N CYS A 370 37.65 -34.10 47.09
CA CYS A 370 38.72 -34.03 46.10
C CYS A 370 38.59 -35.14 45.06
N LYS A 371 37.86 -34.88 43.96
CA LYS A 371 37.78 -35.85 42.87
C LYS A 371 39.14 -35.97 42.15
N ASN A 372 39.71 -37.17 42.14
CA ASN A 372 41.05 -37.48 41.60
C ASN A 372 42.21 -36.72 42.30
N GLY A 373 42.08 -36.47 43.60
CA GLY A 373 43.12 -35.91 44.46
C GLY A 373 42.83 -36.19 45.93
N ASN A 374 43.66 -35.67 46.83
CA ASN A 374 43.45 -35.74 48.29
C ASN A 374 43.34 -34.33 48.90
N CYS A 375 42.55 -34.17 49.97
CA CYS A 375 42.41 -32.90 50.68
C CYS A 375 43.63 -32.70 51.58
N THR A 376 44.41 -31.65 51.35
CA THR A 376 45.70 -31.41 52.04
C THR A 376 45.74 -30.11 52.83
N ALA A 377 44.83 -29.19 52.57
CA ALA A 377 44.50 -28.03 53.40
C ALA A 377 43.01 -27.66 53.17
N PRO A 378 42.37 -26.83 54.02
CA PRO A 378 40.94 -26.52 53.88
C PRO A 378 40.59 -25.99 52.48
N GLY A 379 39.70 -26.67 51.78
CA GLY A 379 39.33 -26.35 50.39
C GLY A 379 40.41 -26.58 49.32
N VAL A 380 41.55 -27.20 49.65
CA VAL A 380 42.69 -27.43 48.74
C VAL A 380 42.92 -28.92 48.49
N CYS A 381 42.90 -29.30 47.21
CA CYS A 381 43.10 -30.66 46.73
C CYS A 381 44.45 -30.81 46.03
N THR A 382 45.31 -31.70 46.52
CA THR A 382 46.51 -32.15 45.80
C THR A 382 46.13 -33.27 44.83
N CYS A 383 46.39 -33.08 43.53
CA CYS A 383 45.95 -34.01 42.49
C CYS A 383 46.77 -35.29 42.39
N ASN A 384 46.12 -36.39 42.00
CA ASN A 384 46.77 -37.68 41.77
C ASN A 384 47.67 -37.65 40.52
N PRO A 385 48.69 -38.53 40.42
CA PRO A 385 49.54 -38.62 39.23
C PRO A 385 48.74 -38.75 37.92
N GLY A 386 49.13 -37.99 36.90
CA GLY A 386 48.40 -37.88 35.64
C GLY A 386 47.23 -36.87 35.64
N TYR A 387 46.97 -36.19 36.77
CA TYR A 387 45.99 -35.11 36.88
C TYR A 387 46.65 -33.79 37.32
N GLN A 388 46.14 -32.66 36.85
CA GLN A 388 46.58 -31.32 37.23
C GLN A 388 45.42 -30.49 37.81
N SER A 389 45.72 -29.57 38.72
CA SER A 389 44.74 -28.64 39.28
C SER A 389 44.34 -27.58 38.26
N LEU A 390 43.09 -27.59 37.80
CA LEU A 390 42.51 -26.48 37.03
C LEU A 390 42.08 -25.34 37.98
N LEU A 391 41.65 -25.72 39.18
CA LEU A 391 41.29 -24.88 40.32
C LEU A 391 41.81 -25.57 41.58
N PHE A 392 41.96 -24.84 42.68
CA PHE A 392 42.47 -25.40 43.96
C PHE A 392 41.68 -26.61 44.48
N TYR A 393 40.43 -26.79 44.03
CA TYR A 393 39.51 -27.86 44.39
C TYR A 393 39.10 -28.76 43.19
N HIS A 394 39.82 -28.73 42.06
CA HIS A 394 39.44 -29.54 40.88
C HIS A 394 40.63 -30.05 40.04
N CYS A 395 40.74 -31.39 39.96
CA CYS A 395 41.81 -32.10 39.27
C CYS A 395 41.33 -32.66 37.91
N ILE A 396 41.89 -32.15 36.81
CA ILE A 396 41.59 -32.58 35.43
C ILE A 396 42.70 -33.51 34.89
N PRO A 397 42.38 -34.50 34.05
CA PRO A 397 43.39 -35.40 33.49
C PRO A 397 44.32 -34.66 32.51
N ILE A 398 45.58 -35.10 32.47
CA ILE A 398 46.60 -34.61 31.54
C ILE A 398 46.63 -35.52 30.30
N CYS A 399 46.48 -34.94 29.12
CA CYS A 399 46.74 -35.62 27.84
C CYS A 399 48.00 -34.99 27.22
N THR A 400 49.05 -35.80 26.98
CA THR A 400 50.37 -35.37 26.49
C THR A 400 50.34 -34.76 25.08
N LYS A 401 49.32 -35.12 24.30
CA LYS A 401 48.94 -34.44 23.05
C LYS A 401 47.46 -34.05 23.16
N PRO A 402 47.06 -32.83 22.76
CA PRO A 402 45.69 -32.37 22.89
C PRO A 402 44.72 -33.22 22.07
N CYS A 403 43.52 -33.46 22.61
CA CYS A 403 42.44 -34.17 21.92
C CYS A 403 41.82 -33.29 20.82
N LEU A 404 42.18 -33.51 19.57
CA LEU A 404 41.60 -32.79 18.44
C LEU A 404 40.15 -33.27 18.23
N GLN A 405 39.20 -32.32 18.32
CA GLN A 405 37.75 -32.56 18.27
C GLN A 405 37.23 -33.58 19.32
N GLY A 406 37.86 -33.62 20.49
CA GLY A 406 37.42 -34.37 21.66
C GLY A 406 37.86 -33.75 22.98
N THR A 407 37.62 -34.45 24.08
CA THR A 407 38.00 -34.04 25.44
C THR A 407 38.75 -35.15 26.17
N CYS A 408 39.71 -34.77 27.02
CA CYS A 408 40.52 -35.69 27.82
C CYS A 408 39.67 -36.20 29.00
N THR A 409 39.34 -37.50 29.04
CA THR A 409 38.47 -38.10 30.08
C THR A 409 39.23 -38.87 31.17
N ALA A 410 40.44 -39.32 30.84
CA ALA A 410 41.43 -39.91 31.74
C ALA A 410 42.83 -39.59 31.15
N PRO A 411 43.95 -39.82 31.86
CA PRO A 411 45.28 -39.51 31.34
C PRO A 411 45.52 -40.15 29.97
N ASP A 412 46.02 -39.37 29.01
CA ASP A 412 46.18 -39.71 27.59
C ASP A 412 44.96 -40.35 26.88
N THR A 413 43.75 -40.22 27.45
CA THR A 413 42.53 -40.88 26.98
C THR A 413 41.51 -39.86 26.48
N CYS A 414 41.41 -39.73 25.16
CA CYS A 414 40.48 -38.82 24.49
C CYS A 414 39.11 -39.45 24.22
N ARG A 415 38.03 -38.72 24.49
CA ARG A 415 36.65 -39.01 24.07
C ARG A 415 36.18 -37.97 23.05
N CYS A 416 35.79 -38.41 21.86
CA CYS A 416 35.32 -37.52 20.79
C CYS A 416 34.03 -36.78 21.16
N PHE A 417 33.84 -35.60 20.57
CA PHE A 417 32.56 -34.88 20.65
C PHE A 417 31.47 -35.54 19.80
N MET A 418 30.21 -35.23 20.10
CA MET A 418 29.06 -35.75 19.35
C MET A 418 29.19 -35.41 17.85
N GLY A 419 28.95 -36.39 16.98
CA GLY A 419 29.17 -36.26 15.53
C GLY A 419 30.60 -36.52 15.06
N TYR A 420 31.54 -36.83 15.95
CA TYR A 420 32.90 -37.26 15.60
C TYR A 420 33.18 -38.68 16.12
N LYS A 421 34.05 -39.42 15.42
CA LYS A 421 34.49 -40.79 15.77
C LYS A 421 36.01 -40.85 15.97
N PRO A 422 36.55 -41.80 16.76
CA PRO A 422 38.00 -41.95 16.92
C PRO A 422 38.70 -42.21 15.58
N ASN A 423 39.80 -41.51 15.32
CA ASN A 423 40.64 -41.76 14.14
C ASN A 423 41.45 -43.04 14.36
N GLY A 424 41.31 -44.02 13.45
CA GLY A 424 41.94 -45.34 13.57
C GLY A 424 43.48 -45.37 13.47
N LYS A 425 44.14 -44.24 13.24
CA LYS A 425 45.61 -44.07 13.27
C LYS A 425 46.10 -43.18 14.42
N ASN A 426 45.28 -42.21 14.83
CA ASN A 426 45.63 -41.18 15.82
C ASN A 426 44.59 -41.19 16.97
N PRO A 427 44.87 -41.82 18.13
CA PRO A 427 43.88 -41.91 19.24
C PRO A 427 43.49 -40.54 19.83
N ASN A 428 44.33 -39.52 19.65
CA ASN A 428 44.09 -38.15 20.12
C ASN A 428 43.45 -37.27 19.04
N GLN A 429 42.92 -37.85 17.95
CA GLN A 429 42.22 -37.16 16.87
C GLN A 429 40.85 -37.81 16.65
N CYS A 430 39.84 -36.97 16.43
CA CYS A 430 38.47 -37.39 16.17
C CYS A 430 38.04 -36.92 14.77
N ASP A 431 37.71 -37.86 13.90
CA ASP A 431 37.29 -37.58 12.52
C ASP A 431 35.78 -37.29 12.47
N PRO A 432 35.32 -36.31 11.67
CA PRO A 432 33.89 -35.98 11.57
C PRO A 432 33.09 -37.10 10.89
N VAL A 433 31.83 -37.26 11.33
CA VAL A 433 30.87 -38.20 10.75
C VAL A 433 29.83 -37.43 9.94
N CYS A 434 29.75 -37.72 8.64
CA CYS A 434 28.67 -37.28 7.78
C CYS A 434 27.63 -38.41 7.68
N ASN A 435 26.35 -38.10 7.94
CA ASN A 435 25.25 -39.08 7.91
C ASN A 435 24.88 -39.54 6.49
N PHE A 436 25.45 -38.90 5.48
CA PHE A 436 25.30 -39.21 4.06
C PHE A 436 26.68 -39.21 3.40
N ASP A 437 26.85 -39.99 2.34
CA ASP A 437 28.08 -39.97 1.55
C ASP A 437 28.18 -38.65 0.76
N CYS A 438 29.32 -37.97 0.92
CA CYS A 438 29.64 -36.74 0.21
C CYS A 438 29.80 -36.97 -1.31
N GLY A 439 30.20 -38.17 -1.74
CA GLY A 439 30.52 -38.48 -3.12
C GLY A 439 31.75 -37.71 -3.62
N HIS A 440 31.52 -36.63 -4.38
CA HIS A 440 32.57 -35.74 -4.88
C HIS A 440 32.94 -34.67 -3.84
N GLY A 441 33.39 -35.13 -2.67
CA GLY A 441 33.82 -34.26 -1.58
C GLY A 441 34.23 -35.01 -0.32
N LYS A 442 34.84 -34.28 0.63
CA LYS A 442 35.36 -34.83 1.89
C LYS A 442 34.58 -34.27 3.08
N CYS A 443 34.22 -35.12 4.05
CA CYS A 443 33.58 -34.67 5.28
C CYS A 443 34.58 -33.82 6.10
N ILE A 444 34.26 -32.55 6.37
CA ILE A 444 35.13 -31.60 7.10
C ILE A 444 34.60 -31.23 8.48
N ALA A 445 33.31 -31.39 8.72
CA ALA A 445 32.64 -31.29 10.01
C ALA A 445 31.39 -32.20 10.00
N PRO A 446 30.75 -32.50 11.14
CA PRO A 446 29.62 -33.42 11.18
C PRO A 446 28.47 -32.93 10.29
N GLY A 447 28.08 -33.76 9.31
CA GLY A 447 27.09 -33.39 8.29
C GLY A 447 27.52 -32.31 7.28
N ILE A 448 28.80 -31.93 7.23
CA ILE A 448 29.31 -30.88 6.32
C ILE A 448 30.43 -31.45 5.43
N CYS A 449 30.10 -31.64 4.15
CA CYS A 449 31.06 -31.95 3.09
C CYS A 449 31.79 -30.68 2.60
N SER A 450 33.02 -30.84 2.12
CA SER A 450 33.75 -29.92 1.27
C SER A 450 33.84 -30.54 -0.12
N CYS A 451 33.25 -29.91 -1.13
CA CYS A 451 33.15 -30.48 -2.47
C CYS A 451 34.44 -30.33 -3.27
N ASP A 452 34.65 -31.25 -4.21
CA ASP A 452 35.74 -31.17 -5.18
C ASP A 452 35.44 -30.12 -6.26
N ALA A 453 36.47 -29.69 -7.01
CA ALA A 453 36.35 -28.61 -7.98
C ALA A 453 35.32 -28.91 -9.08
N GLY A 454 34.42 -27.95 -9.33
CA GLY A 454 33.29 -28.12 -10.26
C GLY A 454 32.02 -28.72 -9.63
N TYR A 455 31.99 -28.92 -8.30
CA TYR A 455 30.82 -29.35 -7.54
C TYR A 455 30.49 -28.36 -6.41
N GLU A 456 29.21 -28.16 -6.12
CA GLU A 456 28.70 -27.32 -5.03
C GLU A 456 27.73 -28.10 -4.13
N LYS A 457 27.52 -27.63 -2.89
CA LYS A 457 26.64 -28.29 -1.91
C LYS A 457 25.18 -27.95 -2.19
N LYS A 458 24.33 -28.96 -2.40
CA LYS A 458 22.88 -28.75 -2.46
C LYS A 458 22.35 -28.41 -1.06
N TRP A 459 21.81 -27.20 -0.86
CA TRP A 459 21.35 -26.69 0.45
C TRP A 459 20.43 -27.63 1.25
N LEU A 460 19.62 -28.44 0.56
CA LEU A 460 18.64 -29.36 1.16
C LEU A 460 19.22 -30.72 1.60
N THR A 461 20.38 -31.13 1.08
CA THR A 461 20.91 -32.50 1.29
C THR A 461 22.38 -32.54 1.67
N GLY A 462 23.11 -31.43 1.59
CA GLY A 462 24.55 -31.35 1.90
C GLY A 462 25.48 -32.09 0.93
N LYS A 463 24.94 -32.86 -0.01
CA LYS A 463 25.67 -33.62 -1.02
C LYS A 463 26.25 -32.69 -2.10
N CYS A 464 27.39 -33.07 -2.63
CA CYS A 464 28.09 -32.37 -3.71
C CYS A 464 27.49 -32.74 -5.08
N GLU A 465 26.94 -31.76 -5.79
CA GLU A 465 26.35 -31.88 -7.12
C GLU A 465 27.10 -30.98 -8.12
N PRO A 466 27.17 -31.32 -9.42
CA PRO A 466 27.97 -30.56 -10.38
C PRO A 466 27.43 -29.13 -10.57
N TYR A 467 28.33 -28.15 -10.51
CA TYR A 467 28.02 -26.73 -10.63
C TYR A 467 28.29 -26.22 -12.05
N CYS A 468 27.29 -25.61 -12.68
CA CYS A 468 27.42 -24.91 -13.96
C CYS A 468 27.23 -23.40 -13.72
N PRO A 469 28.16 -22.53 -14.15
CA PRO A 469 28.12 -21.08 -13.89
C PRO A 469 27.04 -20.34 -14.70
N GLN A 470 26.38 -21.03 -15.63
CA GLN A 470 25.19 -20.59 -16.35
C GLN A 470 24.17 -21.72 -16.30
N ARG A 471 22.87 -21.40 -16.28
CA ARG A 471 21.82 -22.43 -16.31
C ARG A 471 21.83 -23.15 -17.66
N CYS A 472 21.93 -24.47 -17.62
CA CYS A 472 21.79 -25.33 -18.79
C CYS A 472 20.32 -25.35 -19.25
N ILE A 473 20.06 -24.93 -20.49
CA ILE A 473 18.74 -24.94 -21.12
C ILE A 473 18.71 -26.10 -22.13
N ASN A 474 17.68 -26.95 -22.03
CA ASN A 474 17.56 -28.21 -22.77
C ASN A 474 18.82 -29.09 -22.71
N SER A 475 19.51 -29.03 -21.57
CA SER A 475 20.78 -29.69 -21.32
C SER A 475 20.96 -30.02 -19.83
N VAL A 476 21.72 -31.06 -19.54
CA VAL A 476 22.10 -31.48 -18.17
C VAL A 476 23.50 -30.97 -17.82
N CYS A 477 23.64 -30.37 -16.64
CA CYS A 477 24.95 -29.98 -16.11
C CYS A 477 25.79 -31.22 -15.81
N SER A 478 26.96 -31.31 -16.44
CA SER A 478 27.91 -32.42 -16.29
C SER A 478 29.14 -31.99 -15.48
N ALA A 479 29.89 -32.97 -14.95
CA ALA A 479 31.12 -32.72 -14.21
C ALA A 479 32.09 -31.82 -15.00
N GLY A 480 32.68 -30.83 -14.32
CA GLY A 480 33.48 -29.77 -14.96
C GLY A 480 32.69 -28.55 -15.44
N GLY A 481 31.39 -28.46 -15.15
CA GLY A 481 30.57 -27.27 -15.44
C GLY A 481 30.12 -27.14 -16.90
N ILE A 482 30.11 -28.25 -17.65
CA ILE A 482 29.74 -28.31 -19.06
C ILE A 482 28.27 -28.75 -19.20
N CYS A 483 27.47 -27.98 -19.94
CA CYS A 483 26.10 -28.35 -20.28
C CYS A 483 26.09 -29.37 -21.44
N ARG A 484 25.53 -30.56 -21.23
CA ARG A 484 25.35 -31.59 -22.26
C ARG A 484 23.89 -31.61 -22.72
N CYS A 485 23.64 -31.36 -24.00
CA CYS A 485 22.28 -31.37 -24.57
C CYS A 485 21.52 -32.67 -24.29
N TYR A 486 20.20 -32.56 -24.14
CA TYR A 486 19.31 -33.72 -24.16
C TYR A 486 19.25 -34.35 -25.56
N GLU A 487 18.73 -35.57 -25.64
CA GLU A 487 18.52 -36.25 -26.93
C GLU A 487 17.57 -35.43 -27.82
N GLY A 488 17.80 -35.50 -29.13
CA GLY A 488 17.07 -34.65 -30.11
C GLY A 488 17.42 -33.16 -30.07
N HIS A 489 18.38 -32.71 -29.25
CA HIS A 489 18.80 -31.30 -29.17
C HIS A 489 20.29 -31.13 -29.54
N ARG A 490 20.64 -29.96 -30.10
CA ARG A 490 22.01 -29.58 -30.47
C ARG A 490 22.38 -28.23 -29.84
N LEU A 491 23.66 -28.03 -29.52
CA LEU A 491 24.15 -26.77 -28.95
C LEU A 491 23.96 -25.63 -29.97
N ARG A 492 23.36 -24.51 -29.54
CA ARG A 492 23.18 -23.31 -30.38
C ARG A 492 24.54 -22.70 -30.71
N GLU A 493 24.76 -22.31 -31.96
CA GLU A 493 26.01 -21.64 -32.37
C GLU A 493 26.27 -20.38 -31.52
N GLY A 494 27.49 -20.26 -30.99
CA GLY A 494 27.87 -19.18 -30.07
C GLY A 494 27.40 -19.34 -28.61
N SER A 495 26.62 -20.37 -28.27
CA SER A 495 26.25 -20.68 -26.88
C SER A 495 27.08 -21.82 -26.30
N THR A 496 27.23 -21.84 -24.97
CA THR A 496 27.82 -22.95 -24.19
C THR A 496 26.79 -23.64 -23.28
N ASN A 497 25.54 -23.16 -23.26
CA ASN A 497 24.52 -23.56 -22.30
C ASN A 497 23.09 -23.67 -22.86
N ILE A 498 22.84 -23.32 -24.12
CA ILE A 498 21.52 -23.37 -24.76
C ILE A 498 21.55 -24.43 -25.87
N CYS A 499 20.68 -25.43 -25.76
CA CYS A 499 20.49 -26.44 -26.80
C CYS A 499 19.14 -26.26 -27.51
N ASP A 500 19.19 -26.13 -28.83
CA ASP A 500 18.02 -26.02 -29.70
C ASP A 500 17.50 -27.42 -30.09
N PRO A 501 16.18 -27.62 -30.18
CA PRO A 501 15.62 -28.86 -30.70
C PRO A 501 16.00 -29.05 -32.17
N VAL A 502 16.09 -30.31 -32.59
CA VAL A 502 16.38 -30.73 -33.97
C VAL A 502 15.12 -31.35 -34.56
N CYS A 503 14.60 -30.75 -35.63
CA CYS A 503 13.50 -31.28 -36.41
C CYS A 503 14.01 -31.83 -37.74
N LEU A 504 13.76 -33.11 -38.02
CA LEU A 504 14.11 -33.80 -39.25
C LEU A 504 12.86 -34.49 -39.84
N PRO A 505 12.32 -34.03 -40.97
CA PRO A 505 12.76 -32.89 -41.79
C PRO A 505 12.58 -31.52 -41.10
N ASN A 506 13.27 -30.50 -41.63
CA ASN A 506 13.16 -29.13 -41.14
C ASN A 506 11.72 -28.60 -41.24
N CYS A 507 11.33 -27.79 -40.25
CA CYS A 507 10.08 -27.03 -40.24
C CYS A 507 10.05 -25.96 -41.35
N ILE A 508 8.92 -25.81 -42.02
CA ILE A 508 8.67 -24.83 -43.10
C ILE A 508 7.44 -24.01 -42.71
N ASN A 509 7.60 -22.68 -42.69
CA ASN A 509 6.64 -21.72 -42.13
C ASN A 509 6.25 -22.00 -40.67
N SER A 510 7.17 -22.59 -39.92
CA SER A 510 6.99 -23.07 -38.56
C SER A 510 8.30 -23.05 -37.77
N ASN A 511 8.19 -22.92 -36.45
CA ASN A 511 9.30 -23.02 -35.50
C ASN A 511 9.48 -24.47 -35.05
N CYS A 512 10.71 -24.95 -34.93
CA CYS A 512 10.99 -26.21 -34.23
C CYS A 512 10.95 -25.93 -32.72
N VAL A 513 9.94 -26.45 -32.02
CA VAL A 513 9.69 -26.15 -30.59
C VAL A 513 10.12 -27.30 -29.67
N GLU A 514 10.03 -28.53 -30.15
CA GLU A 514 10.57 -29.75 -29.54
C GLU A 514 11.19 -30.64 -30.63
N PRO A 515 11.99 -31.67 -30.31
CA PRO A 515 12.60 -32.53 -31.32
C PRO A 515 11.57 -33.19 -32.25
N ASN A 516 11.62 -32.83 -33.53
CA ASN A 516 10.65 -33.21 -34.58
C ASN A 516 9.22 -32.65 -34.42
N THR A 517 8.98 -31.69 -33.53
CA THR A 517 7.70 -30.98 -33.38
C THR A 517 7.82 -29.56 -33.92
N CYS A 518 7.03 -29.25 -34.95
CA CYS A 518 6.94 -27.93 -35.57
C CYS A 518 5.67 -27.21 -35.11
N GLU A 519 5.76 -25.91 -34.80
CA GLU A 519 4.62 -25.03 -34.49
C GLU A 519 4.48 -23.97 -35.60
N CYS A 520 3.30 -23.84 -36.21
CA CYS A 520 3.06 -22.88 -37.29
C CYS A 520 3.22 -21.42 -36.84
N TRP A 521 3.78 -20.58 -37.72
CA TRP A 521 3.83 -19.12 -37.49
C TRP A 521 2.44 -18.49 -37.53
N ASP A 522 2.28 -17.33 -36.89
CA ASP A 522 1.04 -16.56 -36.89
C ASP A 522 0.49 -16.34 -38.31
N GLY A 523 -0.78 -16.69 -38.51
CA GLY A 523 -1.44 -16.60 -39.82
C GLY A 523 -1.12 -17.77 -40.77
N TYR A 524 -0.44 -18.82 -40.33
CA TYR A 524 -0.36 -20.11 -41.02
C TYR A 524 -1.21 -21.16 -40.28
N GLU A 525 -1.52 -22.27 -40.94
CA GLU A 525 -2.23 -23.42 -40.35
C GLU A 525 -1.60 -24.76 -40.80
N ASP A 526 -1.77 -25.78 -39.96
CA ASP A 526 -1.19 -27.11 -40.14
C ASP A 526 -1.71 -27.84 -41.39
N THR A 527 -0.88 -28.74 -41.93
CA THR A 527 -1.25 -29.63 -43.02
C THR A 527 -1.15 -31.10 -42.62
N LYS A 528 -1.45 -32.01 -43.55
CA LYS A 528 -1.20 -33.45 -43.39
C LYS A 528 0.29 -33.81 -43.32
N HIS A 529 1.21 -32.85 -43.50
CA HIS A 529 2.65 -33.03 -43.32
C HIS A 529 3.11 -32.17 -42.13
N SER A 530 3.55 -32.82 -41.06
CA SER A 530 3.87 -32.19 -39.76
C SER A 530 5.04 -31.20 -39.77
N ASN A 531 5.73 -31.03 -40.91
CA ASN A 531 6.83 -30.08 -41.07
C ASN A 531 6.49 -28.91 -42.03
N LEU A 532 5.25 -28.80 -42.50
CA LEU A 532 4.83 -27.78 -43.47
C LEU A 532 3.51 -27.13 -43.08
N CYS A 533 3.56 -25.84 -42.74
CA CYS A 533 2.39 -24.99 -42.51
C CYS A 533 2.07 -24.15 -43.76
N VAL A 534 0.79 -23.92 -44.03
CA VAL A 534 0.29 -23.16 -45.20
C VAL A 534 -0.35 -21.84 -44.79
N ALA A 535 -0.22 -20.82 -45.63
CA ALA A 535 -0.70 -19.47 -45.31
C ALA A 535 -2.23 -19.40 -45.28
N ARG A 536 -2.76 -18.79 -44.22
CA ARG A 536 -4.20 -18.62 -43.97
C ARG A 536 -4.67 -17.26 -44.44
N CYS A 537 -5.79 -17.23 -45.16
CA CYS A 537 -6.49 -16.00 -45.53
C CYS A 537 -7.88 -16.00 -44.90
N ARG A 538 -8.21 -14.96 -44.13
CA ARG A 538 -9.54 -14.72 -43.56
C ARG A 538 -10.03 -13.30 -43.94
N PRO A 539 -11.07 -13.16 -44.79
CA PRO A 539 -11.80 -14.22 -45.50
C PRO A 539 -10.94 -14.98 -46.52
N THR A 540 -11.46 -16.11 -47.00
CA THR A 540 -10.82 -16.92 -48.05
C THR A 540 -10.71 -16.14 -49.37
N CYS A 541 -9.70 -16.44 -50.18
CA CYS A 541 -9.49 -15.81 -51.48
C CYS A 541 -10.57 -16.23 -52.50
N GLU A 542 -11.53 -15.37 -52.78
CA GLU A 542 -12.50 -15.59 -53.86
C GLU A 542 -11.78 -15.46 -55.21
N ASN A 543 -11.88 -16.46 -56.07
CA ASN A 543 -11.19 -16.54 -57.38
C ASN A 543 -9.65 -16.36 -57.30
N GLY A 544 -9.01 -16.82 -56.22
CA GLY A 544 -7.55 -16.79 -56.06
C GLY A 544 -7.00 -17.84 -55.09
N LYS A 545 -5.68 -17.80 -54.86
CA LYS A 545 -4.95 -18.65 -53.91
C LYS A 545 -4.31 -17.80 -52.83
N CYS A 546 -4.33 -18.24 -51.57
CA CYS A 546 -3.58 -17.59 -50.49
C CYS A 546 -2.08 -17.90 -50.66
N VAL A 547 -1.22 -16.86 -50.66
CA VAL A 547 0.24 -17.00 -50.88
C VAL A 547 1.08 -16.45 -49.73
N ALA A 548 0.48 -15.66 -48.84
CA ALA A 548 0.99 -15.26 -47.54
C ALA A 548 -0.23 -14.89 -46.67
N PRO A 549 -0.10 -14.76 -45.33
CA PRO A 549 -1.24 -14.45 -44.46
C PRO A 549 -2.03 -13.22 -44.94
N ASN A 550 -3.33 -13.41 -45.17
CA ASN A 550 -4.25 -12.42 -45.75
C ASN A 550 -3.81 -11.79 -47.10
N LYS A 551 -2.98 -12.48 -47.89
CA LYS A 551 -2.53 -12.04 -49.22
C LYS A 551 -2.92 -13.05 -50.29
N CYS A 552 -3.86 -12.66 -51.14
CA CYS A 552 -4.36 -13.46 -52.25
C CYS A 552 -3.61 -13.17 -53.57
N GLN A 553 -3.27 -14.23 -54.30
CA GLN A 553 -2.91 -14.17 -55.71
C GLN A 553 -4.13 -14.59 -56.54
N CYS A 554 -4.66 -13.68 -57.34
CA CYS A 554 -5.82 -13.96 -58.20
C CYS A 554 -5.49 -14.99 -59.29
N ASN A 555 -6.51 -15.75 -59.71
CA ASN A 555 -6.44 -16.61 -60.88
C ASN A 555 -6.37 -15.78 -62.18
N GLU A 556 -5.94 -16.39 -63.28
CA GLU A 556 -5.84 -15.70 -64.57
C GLU A 556 -7.19 -15.12 -65.02
N GLY A 557 -7.17 -13.88 -65.53
CA GLY A 557 -8.38 -13.13 -65.89
C GLY A 557 -9.05 -12.41 -64.71
N TYR A 558 -8.55 -12.53 -63.48
CA TYR A 558 -9.06 -11.83 -62.29
C TYR A 558 -8.00 -10.92 -61.67
N LYS A 559 -8.42 -9.84 -60.98
CA LYS A 559 -7.53 -8.90 -60.29
C LYS A 559 -8.21 -8.25 -59.08
N VAL A 560 -7.44 -7.92 -58.05
CA VAL A 560 -7.89 -7.03 -56.97
C VAL A 560 -8.06 -5.61 -57.53
N THR A 561 -9.30 -5.13 -57.55
CA THR A 561 -9.68 -3.77 -58.01
C THR A 561 -9.70 -2.76 -56.87
N ASN A 562 -9.94 -3.21 -55.63
CA ASN A 562 -10.06 -2.38 -54.44
C ASN A 562 -9.04 -2.81 -53.37
N SER A 563 -8.06 -1.95 -53.09
CA SER A 563 -7.01 -2.20 -52.08
C SER A 563 -7.54 -2.44 -50.66
N SER A 564 -8.76 -1.98 -50.35
CA SER A 564 -9.43 -2.20 -49.06
C SER A 564 -10.10 -3.58 -48.95
N MET A 565 -10.15 -4.36 -50.04
CA MET A 565 -10.73 -5.70 -50.09
C MET A 565 -9.79 -6.70 -50.83
N PRO A 566 -8.57 -6.95 -50.32
CA PRO A 566 -7.54 -7.74 -51.01
C PRO A 566 -7.87 -9.23 -51.18
N HIS A 567 -9.00 -9.69 -50.63
CA HIS A 567 -9.47 -11.08 -50.68
C HIS A 567 -10.44 -11.35 -51.86
N ASN A 568 -11.01 -10.30 -52.47
CA ASN A 568 -11.96 -10.42 -53.56
C ASN A 568 -11.26 -10.13 -54.89
N CYS A 569 -11.02 -11.18 -55.68
CA CYS A 569 -10.52 -11.05 -57.04
C CYS A 569 -11.70 -10.92 -58.01
N GLN A 570 -11.90 -9.71 -58.55
CA GLN A 570 -12.94 -9.43 -59.54
C GLN A 570 -12.49 -9.79 -60.95
N ALA A 571 -13.44 -10.17 -61.81
CA ALA A 571 -13.15 -10.55 -63.19
C ALA A 571 -12.80 -9.35 -64.06
N LEU A 572 -11.89 -9.54 -65.01
CA LEU A 572 -11.52 -8.54 -66.02
C LEU A 572 -12.24 -8.83 -67.33
N CYS A 573 -13.13 -7.92 -67.74
CA CYS A 573 -13.66 -7.86 -69.09
C CYS A 573 -12.85 -6.81 -69.89
N LYS A 574 -12.33 -7.18 -71.07
CA LYS A 574 -11.61 -6.27 -71.98
C LYS A 574 -12.50 -5.16 -72.52
N GLU A 575 -13.77 -5.47 -72.72
CA GLU A 575 -14.82 -4.55 -73.16
C GLU A 575 -15.72 -4.20 -71.97
N THR A 576 -16.23 -2.97 -71.93
CA THR A 576 -17.02 -2.47 -70.82
C THR A 576 -18.46 -2.97 -70.89
N CYS A 577 -18.89 -3.75 -69.90
CA CYS A 577 -20.29 -4.15 -69.75
C CYS A 577 -21.19 -2.92 -69.49
N ILE A 578 -22.32 -2.82 -70.20
CA ILE A 578 -23.30 -1.73 -70.13
C ILE A 578 -24.67 -2.34 -69.77
N ASN A 579 -25.25 -1.89 -68.65
CA ASN A 579 -26.42 -2.52 -68.00
C ASN A 579 -26.21 -4.02 -67.68
N ALA A 580 -24.94 -4.41 -67.48
CA ALA A 580 -24.50 -5.78 -67.26
C ALA A 580 -23.28 -5.81 -66.32
N GLU A 581 -23.11 -6.91 -65.60
CA GLU A 581 -22.01 -7.15 -64.65
C GLU A 581 -20.97 -8.11 -65.25
N CYS A 582 -19.67 -7.82 -65.06
CA CYS A 582 -18.60 -8.72 -65.49
C CYS A 582 -18.41 -9.86 -64.47
N ARG A 583 -19.19 -10.94 -64.58
CA ARG A 583 -19.13 -12.08 -63.63
C ARG A 583 -18.01 -13.08 -63.90
N LYS A 584 -17.54 -13.17 -65.15
CA LYS A 584 -16.40 -14.03 -65.55
C LYS A 584 -15.48 -13.27 -66.52
N PRO A 585 -14.20 -13.64 -66.66
CA PRO A 585 -13.26 -12.88 -67.48
C PRO A 585 -13.71 -12.81 -68.95
N ASN A 586 -13.95 -11.60 -69.45
CA ASN A 586 -14.55 -11.33 -70.76
C ASN A 586 -15.95 -11.95 -70.97
N THR A 587 -16.76 -12.04 -69.91
CA THR A 587 -18.18 -12.41 -70.01
C THR A 587 -19.02 -11.49 -69.12
N CYS A 588 -19.79 -10.62 -69.78
CA CYS A 588 -20.84 -9.85 -69.13
C CYS A 588 -22.08 -10.73 -68.89
N GLU A 589 -22.88 -10.39 -67.90
CA GLU A 589 -24.20 -10.96 -67.61
C GLU A 589 -25.16 -9.80 -67.34
N CYS A 590 -26.32 -9.74 -68.02
CA CYS A 590 -27.24 -8.62 -67.86
C CYS A 590 -27.73 -8.48 -66.41
N LEU A 591 -27.97 -7.24 -65.98
CA LEU A 591 -28.64 -6.98 -64.70
C LEU A 591 -30.11 -7.46 -64.76
N ASP A 592 -30.69 -7.79 -63.59
CA ASP A 592 -32.06 -8.30 -63.51
C ASP A 592 -33.07 -7.35 -64.19
N GLY A 593 -33.93 -7.93 -65.04
CA GLY A 593 -34.87 -7.17 -65.87
C GLY A 593 -34.27 -6.56 -67.15
N TYR A 594 -33.01 -6.82 -67.49
CA TYR A 594 -32.40 -6.48 -68.78
C TYR A 594 -32.05 -7.75 -69.58
N ARG A 595 -32.00 -7.65 -70.91
CA ARG A 595 -31.55 -8.72 -71.83
C ARG A 595 -30.56 -8.18 -72.86
N PHE A 596 -29.72 -9.04 -73.42
CA PHE A 596 -28.76 -8.63 -74.45
C PHE A 596 -29.47 -8.09 -75.69
N LEU A 597 -28.94 -6.99 -76.25
CA LEU A 597 -29.30 -6.54 -77.59
C LEU A 597 -28.92 -7.61 -78.61
N ALA A 598 -29.71 -7.77 -79.68
CA ALA A 598 -29.63 -8.91 -80.60
C ALA A 598 -28.24 -9.18 -81.23
N ASN A 599 -27.35 -8.18 -81.27
CA ASN A 599 -25.98 -8.27 -81.79
C ASN A 599 -24.89 -7.88 -80.76
N SER A 600 -25.19 -7.87 -79.45
CA SER A 600 -24.23 -7.46 -78.40
C SER A 600 -24.12 -8.49 -77.27
N THR A 601 -22.88 -8.80 -76.88
CA THR A 601 -22.55 -9.62 -75.70
C THR A 601 -22.12 -8.77 -74.49
N VAL A 602 -22.20 -7.44 -74.61
CA VAL A 602 -21.71 -6.49 -73.59
C VAL A 602 -22.72 -5.40 -73.22
N GLU A 603 -23.75 -5.13 -74.02
CA GLU A 603 -24.78 -4.12 -73.75
C GLU A 603 -26.19 -4.74 -73.74
N CYS A 604 -26.95 -4.43 -72.69
CA CYS A 604 -28.30 -4.97 -72.46
C CYS A 604 -29.39 -3.88 -72.50
N GLU A 605 -30.51 -4.19 -73.16
CA GLU A 605 -31.74 -3.39 -73.18
C GLU A 605 -32.69 -3.77 -72.03
N PRO A 606 -33.52 -2.84 -71.51
CA PRO A 606 -34.50 -3.15 -70.49
C PRO A 606 -35.66 -3.99 -71.04
N VAL A 607 -36.16 -4.91 -70.22
CA VAL A 607 -37.34 -5.73 -70.52
C VAL A 607 -38.56 -5.17 -69.77
N CYS A 608 -39.65 -4.96 -70.50
CA CYS A 608 -40.96 -4.70 -69.93
C CYS A 608 -41.84 -5.94 -70.21
N GLU A 609 -42.42 -6.53 -69.15
CA GLU A 609 -43.26 -7.73 -69.23
C GLU A 609 -44.61 -7.45 -69.90
N GLN A 610 -45.10 -6.21 -69.77
CA GLN A 610 -46.19 -5.68 -70.57
C GLN A 610 -45.63 -4.81 -71.69
N SER A 611 -46.17 -4.98 -72.90
CA SER A 611 -45.87 -4.11 -74.04
C SER A 611 -46.22 -2.66 -73.70
N CYS A 612 -45.28 -1.74 -73.87
CA CYS A 612 -45.52 -0.30 -73.80
C CYS A 612 -46.32 0.15 -75.05
N GLU A 613 -47.60 -0.21 -75.15
CA GLU A 613 -48.45 0.29 -76.24
C GLU A 613 -48.54 1.81 -76.16
N HIS A 614 -48.18 2.51 -77.25
CA HIS A 614 -48.03 3.97 -77.30
C HIS A 614 -46.92 4.50 -76.36
N GLY A 615 -45.81 3.76 -76.26
CA GLY A 615 -44.61 4.15 -75.55
C GLY A 615 -43.41 3.24 -75.81
N ARG A 616 -42.36 3.37 -74.99
CA ARG A 616 -41.12 2.58 -75.07
C ARG A 616 -40.59 2.23 -73.69
N CYS A 617 -40.02 1.02 -73.54
CA CYS A 617 -39.38 0.57 -72.32
C CYS A 617 -38.05 1.33 -72.12
N VAL A 618 -37.89 2.07 -71.02
CA VAL A 618 -36.69 2.89 -70.72
C VAL A 618 -35.92 2.44 -69.48
N ALA A 619 -36.55 1.63 -68.64
CA ALA A 619 -35.95 0.81 -67.60
C ALA A 619 -36.85 -0.44 -67.40
N PRO A 620 -36.43 -1.49 -66.67
CA PRO A 620 -37.23 -2.70 -66.53
C PRO A 620 -38.62 -2.38 -65.98
N ASN A 621 -39.66 -2.87 -66.67
CA ASN A 621 -41.07 -2.61 -66.36
C ASN A 621 -41.47 -1.11 -66.26
N LEU A 622 -40.68 -0.20 -66.86
CA LEU A 622 -40.95 1.25 -66.90
C LEU A 622 -41.05 1.76 -68.35
N CYS A 623 -42.25 2.18 -68.73
CA CYS A 623 -42.55 2.80 -70.02
C CYS A 623 -42.42 4.33 -69.96
N SER A 624 -41.74 4.91 -70.95
CA SER A 624 -41.93 6.31 -71.35
C SER A 624 -43.00 6.36 -72.44
N CYS A 625 -43.88 7.36 -72.44
CA CYS A 625 -45.07 7.38 -73.30
C CYS A 625 -44.94 8.34 -74.48
N ASP A 626 -45.52 7.98 -75.62
CA ASP A 626 -45.55 8.82 -76.81
C ASP A 626 -46.42 10.07 -76.60
N THR A 627 -46.16 11.13 -77.38
CA THR A 627 -46.80 12.44 -77.20
C THR A 627 -48.33 12.37 -77.30
N GLY A 628 -49.02 12.68 -76.20
CA GLY A 628 -50.49 12.61 -76.08
C GLY A 628 -50.98 11.53 -75.09
N PHE A 629 -50.09 10.64 -74.67
CA PHE A 629 -50.34 9.62 -73.65
C PHE A 629 -49.61 9.97 -72.35
N ILE A 630 -50.15 9.55 -71.20
CA ILE A 630 -49.53 9.70 -69.88
C ILE A 630 -49.21 8.32 -69.29
N SER A 631 -48.12 8.24 -68.53
CA SER A 631 -47.78 7.02 -67.78
C SER A 631 -48.66 6.88 -66.54
N ARG A 632 -49.21 5.69 -66.36
CA ARG A 632 -50.08 5.32 -65.24
C ARG A 632 -49.68 3.94 -64.74
N ILE A 633 -49.91 3.66 -63.46
CA ILE A 633 -49.74 2.30 -62.94
C ILE A 633 -51.06 1.55 -63.16
N ASN A 634 -51.01 0.47 -63.95
CA ASN A 634 -52.13 -0.44 -64.15
C ASN A 634 -52.46 -1.13 -62.81
N ARG A 635 -53.74 -1.21 -62.45
CA ARG A 635 -54.17 -1.70 -61.14
C ARG A 635 -54.10 -3.21 -60.96
N ASP A 636 -54.12 -3.96 -62.07
CA ASP A 636 -54.20 -5.43 -62.06
C ASP A 636 -52.82 -6.07 -62.21
N SER A 637 -51.87 -5.40 -62.88
CA SER A 637 -50.47 -5.84 -62.99
C SER A 637 -49.50 -5.11 -62.04
N GLY A 638 -49.81 -3.87 -61.62
CA GLY A 638 -48.88 -3.01 -60.88
C GLY A 638 -47.74 -2.42 -61.74
N LEU A 639 -47.77 -2.62 -63.07
CA LEU A 639 -46.75 -2.16 -64.03
C LEU A 639 -47.20 -0.84 -64.69
N THR A 640 -46.30 -0.15 -65.39
CA THR A 640 -46.66 1.12 -66.07
C THR A 640 -47.28 0.91 -67.44
N GLU A 641 -48.46 1.48 -67.65
CA GLU A 641 -49.20 1.58 -68.92
C GLU A 641 -49.19 3.03 -69.45
N CYS A 642 -49.34 3.22 -70.77
CA CYS A 642 -49.46 4.52 -71.41
C CYS A 642 -50.91 4.75 -71.86
N VAL A 643 -51.61 5.72 -71.25
CA VAL A 643 -53.05 5.95 -71.47
C VAL A 643 -53.34 7.35 -72.03
N GLY A 644 -54.32 7.44 -72.93
CA GLY A 644 -54.70 8.70 -73.57
C GLY A 644 -55.31 9.72 -72.60
N TYR A 645 -54.99 11.00 -72.78
CA TYR A 645 -55.25 12.07 -71.81
C TYR A 645 -56.41 13.03 -72.18
N CYS A 646 -57.49 12.55 -72.81
CA CYS A 646 -58.71 13.34 -73.00
C CYS A 646 -59.83 12.91 -72.04
N ASN A 647 -60.28 13.84 -71.18
CA ASN A 647 -61.37 13.64 -70.21
C ASN A 647 -62.03 14.99 -69.84
N GLU A 648 -63.14 14.95 -69.09
CA GLU A 648 -63.94 16.14 -68.70
C GLU A 648 -63.14 17.23 -67.94
N TRP A 649 -61.99 16.87 -67.37
CA TRP A 649 -61.13 17.78 -66.61
C TRP A 649 -60.00 18.40 -67.45
N ASN A 650 -59.70 17.83 -68.62
CA ASN A 650 -58.67 18.31 -69.56
C ASN A 650 -59.23 18.69 -70.93
N CYS A 651 -60.55 18.65 -71.12
CA CYS A 651 -61.22 19.17 -72.32
C CYS A 651 -62.41 20.07 -71.95
N ARG A 652 -62.21 20.95 -70.95
CA ARG A 652 -63.25 21.90 -70.53
C ARG A 652 -63.57 22.89 -71.66
N ASN A 653 -64.86 23.08 -71.93
CA ASN A 653 -65.38 23.89 -73.04
C ASN A 653 -64.93 23.41 -74.45
N GLY A 654 -64.55 22.13 -74.59
CA GLY A 654 -64.32 21.45 -75.87
C GLY A 654 -65.00 20.09 -75.92
N THR A 655 -64.77 19.35 -77.00
CA THR A 655 -65.21 17.95 -77.16
C THR A 655 -63.99 17.06 -77.43
N CYS A 656 -63.89 15.91 -76.73
CA CYS A 656 -62.85 14.93 -77.05
C CYS A 656 -63.18 14.26 -78.40
N ALA A 657 -62.37 14.54 -79.42
CA ALA A 657 -62.49 13.91 -80.74
C ALA A 657 -61.87 12.51 -80.76
N THR A 658 -60.84 12.30 -79.94
CA THR A 658 -60.21 11.00 -79.67
C THR A 658 -59.84 10.91 -78.19
N SER A 659 -59.29 9.77 -77.75
CA SER A 659 -58.71 9.61 -76.41
C SER A 659 -57.50 10.52 -76.12
N THR A 660 -56.96 11.23 -77.12
CA THR A 660 -55.75 12.07 -77.01
C THR A 660 -55.94 13.51 -77.52
N LEU A 661 -57.08 13.84 -78.15
CA LEU A 661 -57.31 15.15 -78.78
C LEU A 661 -58.60 15.82 -78.28
N CYS A 662 -58.45 16.97 -77.63
CA CYS A 662 -59.53 17.90 -77.34
C CYS A 662 -59.74 18.86 -78.53
N GLN A 663 -60.96 18.95 -79.04
CA GLN A 663 -61.37 19.84 -80.11
C GLN A 663 -62.18 21.01 -79.55
N CYS A 664 -61.76 22.23 -79.85
CA CYS A 664 -62.43 23.46 -79.44
C CYS A 664 -63.38 23.98 -80.54
N SER A 665 -64.36 24.79 -80.14
CA SER A 665 -65.24 25.53 -81.06
C SER A 665 -64.47 26.61 -81.83
N ASP A 666 -65.01 27.05 -82.98
CA ASP A 666 -64.39 28.09 -83.82
C ASP A 666 -64.06 29.37 -83.02
N GLY A 667 -62.83 29.86 -83.18
CA GLY A 667 -62.29 31.02 -82.45
C GLY A 667 -61.71 30.73 -81.07
N TRP A 668 -61.65 29.46 -80.64
CA TRP A 668 -61.10 29.03 -79.34
C TRP A 668 -59.89 28.12 -79.51
N VAL A 669 -58.85 28.36 -78.70
CA VAL A 669 -57.58 27.62 -78.66
C VAL A 669 -57.48 26.83 -77.35
N TYR A 670 -56.88 25.64 -77.40
CA TYR A 670 -56.71 24.77 -76.22
C TYR A 670 -55.47 25.14 -75.39
N ASP A 671 -55.63 25.36 -74.08
CA ASP A 671 -54.55 25.62 -73.14
C ASP A 671 -54.20 24.35 -72.33
N SER A 672 -53.03 23.78 -72.62
CA SER A 672 -52.53 22.55 -72.00
C SER A 672 -52.04 22.70 -70.55
N GLN A 673 -51.88 23.93 -70.03
CA GLN A 673 -51.63 24.17 -68.60
C GLN A 673 -52.91 24.35 -67.79
N ARG A 674 -54.05 24.62 -68.45
CA ARG A 674 -55.35 24.85 -67.80
C ARG A 674 -56.42 23.79 -68.10
N GLY A 675 -56.19 22.88 -69.05
CA GLY A 675 -57.11 21.79 -69.36
C GLY A 675 -58.43 22.24 -70.02
N GLN A 676 -58.42 23.39 -70.69
CA GLN A 676 -59.63 24.01 -71.24
C GLN A 676 -59.39 24.80 -72.53
N CYS A 677 -60.42 24.91 -73.36
CA CYS A 677 -60.48 25.84 -74.48
C CYS A 677 -60.70 27.29 -73.98
N MET A 678 -60.06 28.27 -74.62
CA MET A 678 -60.24 29.71 -74.36
C MET A 678 -60.22 30.53 -75.67
N PRO A 679 -60.93 31.67 -75.77
CA PRO A 679 -60.93 32.51 -76.97
C PRO A 679 -59.59 33.24 -77.16
N ASP A 680 -59.21 33.42 -78.43
CA ASP A 680 -57.83 33.79 -78.83
C ASP A 680 -57.39 35.23 -78.42
N ASP A 681 -58.35 36.16 -78.25
CA ASP A 681 -58.08 37.58 -77.97
C ASP A 681 -57.46 37.88 -76.59
N VAL A 682 -57.27 36.88 -75.71
CA VAL A 682 -56.68 37.08 -74.37
C VAL A 682 -55.17 36.76 -74.33
N ALA A 683 -54.58 36.28 -75.43
CA ALA A 683 -53.18 35.84 -75.48
C ALA A 683 -52.13 36.97 -75.60
N LYS A 684 -52.54 38.25 -75.71
CA LYS A 684 -51.65 39.34 -76.21
C LYS A 684 -51.46 40.58 -75.33
N GLU A 685 -51.79 40.56 -74.04
CA GLU A 685 -51.51 41.72 -73.16
C GLU A 685 -50.96 41.37 -71.76
N ARG A 686 -49.69 40.93 -71.69
CA ARG A 686 -48.87 41.05 -70.46
C ARG A 686 -47.34 40.98 -70.65
N ILE A 687 -46.82 41.70 -71.64
CA ILE A 687 -45.40 42.08 -71.66
C ILE A 687 -45.31 43.55 -71.23
N TYR A 688 -44.35 43.83 -70.33
CA TYR A 688 -43.95 45.15 -69.80
C TYR A 688 -44.70 45.70 -68.58
N LYS A 689 -43.91 46.13 -67.57
CA LYS A 689 -44.27 46.74 -66.25
C LYS A 689 -45.13 45.84 -65.33
N SER A 690 -44.77 45.63 -64.06
CA SER A 690 -44.25 46.64 -63.12
C SER A 690 -43.26 46.05 -62.10
N GLY A 691 -42.01 46.53 -62.12
CA GLY A 691 -41.11 46.41 -60.97
C GLY A 691 -41.42 47.52 -59.96
N VAL A 692 -42.11 47.19 -58.87
CA VAL A 692 -42.39 48.14 -57.77
C VAL A 692 -41.16 48.20 -56.85
N PRO A 693 -40.63 49.40 -56.54
CA PRO A 693 -39.47 49.53 -55.65
C PRO A 693 -39.85 49.28 -54.19
N VAL A 694 -39.78 48.02 -53.75
CA VAL A 694 -40.03 47.62 -52.36
C VAL A 694 -38.87 48.12 -51.48
N SER A 695 -39.18 49.00 -50.53
CA SER A 695 -38.19 49.56 -49.60
C SER A 695 -37.48 48.46 -48.79
N ARG A 696 -36.15 48.57 -48.64
CA ARG A 696 -35.33 47.60 -47.87
C ARG A 696 -35.83 47.40 -46.43
N TRP A 697 -36.52 48.38 -45.87
CA TRP A 697 -37.13 48.32 -44.54
C TRP A 697 -38.34 47.37 -44.43
N THR A 698 -39.17 47.22 -45.48
CA THR A 698 -40.31 46.29 -45.41
C THR A 698 -39.86 44.83 -45.53
N ILE A 699 -38.83 44.57 -46.33
CA ILE A 699 -38.18 43.25 -46.42
C ILE A 699 -37.56 42.88 -45.06
N ALA A 700 -36.88 43.82 -44.39
CA ALA A 700 -36.35 43.62 -43.04
C ALA A 700 -37.46 43.33 -42.01
N ALA A 701 -38.57 44.08 -42.03
CA ALA A 701 -39.70 43.84 -41.14
C ALA A 701 -40.33 42.45 -41.33
N VAL A 702 -40.56 42.02 -42.57
CA VAL A 702 -41.08 40.68 -42.89
C VAL A 702 -40.11 39.58 -42.46
N ALA A 703 -38.81 39.76 -42.67
CA ALA A 703 -37.78 38.82 -42.21
C ALA A 703 -37.75 38.68 -40.67
N ILE A 704 -37.86 39.79 -39.93
CA ILE A 704 -37.92 39.78 -38.46
C ILE A 704 -39.18 39.06 -37.95
N ILE A 705 -40.35 39.31 -38.58
CA ILE A 705 -41.61 38.64 -38.22
C ILE A 705 -41.52 37.14 -38.49
N LEU A 706 -41.00 36.72 -39.66
CA LEU A 706 -40.78 35.30 -39.98
C LEU A 706 -39.80 34.64 -39.01
N PHE A 707 -38.72 35.33 -38.61
CA PHE A 707 -37.77 34.83 -37.63
C PHE A 707 -38.42 34.64 -36.25
N ALA A 708 -39.23 35.59 -35.78
CA ALA A 708 -39.97 35.48 -34.53
C ALA A 708 -40.97 34.31 -34.54
N VAL A 709 -41.69 34.09 -35.65
CA VAL A 709 -42.59 32.94 -35.82
C VAL A 709 -41.82 31.61 -35.81
N CYS A 710 -40.66 31.53 -36.46
CA CYS A 710 -39.81 30.34 -36.45
C CYS A 710 -39.26 30.02 -35.03
N VAL A 711 -38.86 31.05 -34.27
CA VAL A 711 -38.40 30.88 -32.88
C VAL A 711 -39.55 30.39 -31.98
N LEU A 712 -40.76 30.94 -32.11
CA LEU A 712 -41.93 30.48 -31.36
C LEU A 712 -42.33 29.04 -31.72
N ALA A 713 -42.26 28.67 -33.01
CA ALA A 713 -42.50 27.30 -33.46
C ALA A 713 -41.48 26.32 -32.85
N LEU A 714 -40.19 26.68 -32.85
CA LEU A 714 -39.13 25.87 -32.22
C LEU A 714 -39.35 25.72 -30.71
N ILE A 715 -39.74 26.78 -29.99
CA ILE A 715 -40.06 26.72 -28.55
C ILE A 715 -41.22 25.74 -28.28
N MET A 716 -42.27 25.74 -29.12
CA MET A 716 -43.36 24.77 -28.98
C MET A 716 -42.92 23.33 -29.30
N VAL A 717 -42.07 23.13 -30.32
CA VAL A 717 -41.50 21.82 -30.65
C VAL A 717 -40.62 21.28 -29.52
N PHE A 718 -39.72 22.08 -28.93
CA PHE A 718 -38.90 21.66 -27.79
C PHE A 718 -39.75 21.34 -26.55
N ARG A 719 -40.80 22.13 -26.29
CA ARG A 719 -41.77 21.86 -25.20
C ARG A 719 -42.56 20.55 -25.41
N GLU A 720 -42.75 20.12 -26.65
CA GLU A 720 -43.39 18.85 -26.98
C GLU A 720 -42.42 17.66 -26.94
N ILE A 721 -41.19 17.82 -27.43
CA ILE A 721 -40.12 16.82 -27.31
C ILE A 721 -39.82 16.50 -25.83
N ALA A 722 -39.77 17.53 -24.97
CA ALA A 722 -39.63 17.36 -23.53
C ALA A 722 -40.78 16.56 -22.90
N ARG A 723 -42.00 16.67 -23.45
CA ARG A 723 -43.18 15.94 -22.97
C ARG A 723 -43.14 14.45 -23.34
N ARG A 724 -42.68 14.12 -24.55
CA ARG A 724 -42.59 12.73 -25.04
C ARG A 724 -41.51 11.92 -24.33
N LYS A 725 -40.38 12.55 -23.98
CA LYS A 725 -39.20 11.89 -23.38
C LYS A 725 -39.42 11.29 -21.97
N ILE A 726 -40.62 11.41 -21.41
CA ILE A 726 -41.01 10.85 -20.10
C ILE A 726 -41.65 9.46 -20.23
N ASN A 727 -42.33 9.15 -21.34
CA ASN A 727 -43.19 7.95 -21.41
C ASN A 727 -42.50 6.70 -21.99
N ASP A 728 -41.50 6.84 -22.86
CA ASP A 728 -40.86 5.71 -23.57
C ASP A 728 -39.87 4.87 -22.71
N LYS A 729 -40.12 4.76 -21.39
CA LYS A 729 -39.21 4.09 -20.44
C LYS A 729 -39.75 2.79 -19.83
N GLN A 730 -40.81 2.22 -20.40
CA GLN A 730 -41.36 0.93 -20.00
C GLN A 730 -41.78 0.09 -21.21
N GLN A 731 -41.74 -1.24 -21.03
CA GLN A 731 -42.14 -2.30 -21.97
C GLN A 731 -41.24 -2.50 -23.20
N VAL A 732 -40.15 -3.23 -23.00
CA VAL A 732 -39.67 -4.20 -23.99
C VAL A 732 -39.94 -5.61 -23.44
N ARG A 733 -40.64 -6.44 -24.21
CA ARG A 733 -40.60 -7.91 -24.10
C ARG A 733 -40.20 -8.46 -25.46
N LEU A 734 -39.28 -9.42 -25.47
CA LEU A 734 -38.93 -10.22 -26.64
C LEU A 734 -39.91 -11.39 -26.80
N ILE A 735 -39.59 -12.25 -27.78
CA ILE A 735 -40.01 -13.65 -27.99
C ILE A 735 -41.13 -13.78 -29.05
N GLU A 736 -41.01 -14.59 -30.12
CA GLU A 736 -40.04 -15.69 -30.42
C GLU A 736 -39.52 -15.70 -31.87
N ASN A 737 -38.42 -16.43 -32.10
CA ASN A 737 -37.88 -16.87 -33.41
C ASN A 737 -38.37 -18.31 -33.68
N PRO A 738 -38.40 -18.85 -34.92
CA PRO A 738 -37.24 -19.61 -35.45
C PRO A 738 -37.14 -19.58 -37.00
N SER A 739 -36.16 -20.13 -37.73
CA SER A 739 -34.85 -20.80 -37.48
C SER A 739 -34.01 -20.56 -38.77
N PHE A 740 -32.68 -20.57 -38.81
CA PHE A 740 -31.72 -21.61 -38.40
C PHE A 740 -30.43 -21.04 -37.79
N GLY A 741 -29.75 -21.83 -36.95
CA GLY A 741 -28.31 -21.71 -36.66
C GLY A 741 -27.58 -22.96 -37.17
N VAL A 742 -26.49 -23.49 -36.59
CA VAL A 742 -25.72 -23.17 -35.37
C VAL A 742 -24.31 -23.76 -35.58
N LEU A 743 -23.23 -23.18 -35.01
CA LEU A 743 -22.09 -23.94 -34.47
C LEU A 743 -21.11 -23.05 -33.65
N MET A 744 -21.08 -23.30 -32.34
CA MET A 744 -19.96 -23.02 -31.41
C MET A 744 -19.38 -24.40 -31.00
N PRO A 745 -18.11 -24.55 -30.55
CA PRO A 745 -17.77 -24.39 -29.12
C PRO A 745 -16.25 -24.03 -28.88
N ASN A 746 -15.64 -24.27 -27.71
CA ASN A 746 -15.88 -23.68 -26.37
C ASN A 746 -14.73 -24.08 -25.38
N ASP A 747 -14.38 -23.18 -24.45
CA ASP A 747 -13.81 -23.36 -23.08
C ASP A 747 -12.52 -24.16 -22.69
N MET A 748 -11.97 -23.69 -21.53
CA MET A 748 -11.25 -24.42 -20.45
C MET A 748 -9.76 -24.84 -20.64
N CYS A 749 -8.93 -24.97 -19.58
CA CYS A 749 -9.21 -25.52 -18.24
C CYS A 749 -8.29 -25.04 -17.06
N CYS A 750 -8.51 -25.63 -15.86
CA CYS A 750 -7.84 -25.46 -14.53
C CYS A 750 -8.28 -24.23 -13.70
N ARG A 751 -8.85 -24.33 -12.48
CA ARG A 751 -8.54 -25.04 -11.19
C ARG A 751 -7.34 -24.42 -10.44
N GLU A 752 -7.24 -24.21 -9.13
CA GLU A 752 -8.00 -24.39 -7.84
C GLU A 752 -6.97 -24.02 -6.72
N ASP A 753 -7.24 -23.72 -5.44
CA ASP A 753 -8.45 -23.26 -4.70
C ASP A 753 -8.00 -22.66 -3.32
N GLU A 754 -8.86 -22.62 -2.28
CA GLU A 754 -8.61 -22.20 -0.87
C GLU A 754 -8.34 -20.68 -0.64
N ALA A 755 -8.69 -20.02 0.48
CA ALA A 755 -9.66 -20.19 1.60
C ALA A 755 -9.78 -18.78 2.31
N GLU A 756 -10.43 -18.49 3.46
CA GLU A 756 -11.17 -19.21 4.51
C GLU A 756 -12.03 -18.20 5.34
N THR A 757 -13.28 -18.52 5.76
CA THR A 757 -14.09 -17.84 6.84
C THR A 757 -14.43 -16.31 6.70
N ASP A 758 -15.43 -15.67 7.36
CA ASP A 758 -16.58 -16.07 8.22
C ASP A 758 -17.78 -15.06 8.05
N THR A 759 -18.85 -15.28 8.83
CA THR A 759 -20.02 -14.46 9.23
C THR A 759 -19.72 -12.98 9.61
N THR A 760 -20.68 -12.05 9.80
CA THR A 760 -22.15 -12.06 10.06
C THR A 760 -22.88 -11.09 9.09
N GLN A 761 -24.19 -11.11 8.80
CA GLN A 761 -25.44 -11.35 9.55
C GLN A 761 -25.84 -10.24 10.55
N GLU A 762 -26.76 -9.36 10.13
CA GLU A 762 -27.78 -8.80 11.02
C GLU A 762 -29.17 -8.93 10.38
N LEU A 763 -30.10 -9.48 11.16
CA LEU A 763 -31.55 -9.34 10.96
C LEU A 763 -32.17 -9.11 12.34
N SER A 764 -33.28 -8.38 12.40
CA SER A 764 -33.94 -8.00 13.64
C SER A 764 -34.46 -9.18 14.48
N SER A 765 -33.99 -9.30 15.72
CA SER A 765 -34.80 -9.49 16.95
C SER A 765 -33.94 -9.42 18.21
#